data_AF-A0A9P0HZC4-F1
#
_entry.id   AF-A0A9P0HZC4-F1
#
_cell.length_a   1.000
_cell.length_b   1.000
_cell.length_c   1.000
_cell.angle_alpha   90.00
_cell.angle_beta   90.00
_cell.angle_gamma   90.00
#
_symmetry.space_group_name_H-M   'P 1'
#
loop_
_entity.id
_entity.type
_entity.pdbx_description
1 polymer ?
#
loop_
_entity_poly.entity_id
_entity_poly.type
_entity_poly.pdbx_seq_one_letter_code
_entity_poly.pdbx_strand_id
1 'polypeptide(L)'
;MRTVALISGGKDSCYNMMQCVGAGHTIVALANLQPTLKDELDSYMYQTVGHQGIDLYAEAMGLPLYREAITGNAVNQGKNYQPTENDEVEDLYRLLSKVKNDLDIEAVAVGAILSDYQRIRVENVCHRLGLVSLAYLWRRNQKELLQEMIASGVEAIIIKVAALGLDPRIHLGMSLRDIQPHLLVMQEKYGLNVCGEGGEYETFTLDCPLFKKKLVIDEKELVLHSDDPVAPVGYLNLKLHLAPKENFDEAIKLPPTVKNPLDFINDLSDSVFSDVSDIELSETELESIEKLEKEEKKKQNELNPLLTYSGDKVTGVEVDYGNDEPDSIAETGGYTYEQAHRKHESQPIHDHRSIYGNKHGWYFIGGIVGEGVDTRVATEDAMKKLISLLESESLRLNDVCSVNIYMRDMEEYAALNEVYVQTFNFPNPPTRVCVQCPLPADVGLIFDAVAHKSTYNNTHDVDGAVTKERVTMHVQGISHWAPANIGPYSQAVKVGEVMGTCGQIALVPGTLALAGGGARAQSALSLRHLTRVLRALHPRAHIRSVVQSVCYVCAGGAVGEARRQLERRTAGAIVQYAVVQALPRHALVEWHAWAHTDNNRFEYEETGCNVGDYKVAITRRWNYENTVAAFVCYVATGSSPSTCQLSFPSEEVCTTHRMRASSMTQEQIEEVLEYALRKLTQDRDVETQHAVKMRIFYQVWSAPGPAVLSRAVRAVRGRSRQRAAVTAVPVLALHNAFTFLSISGLRLDE
;
A
#
# COMPACT_ATOMS: atom_id res chain seq x y z
N MET A 1 -6.06 -21.08 -11.81
CA MET A 1 -5.34 -21.88 -10.81
C MET A 1 -6.23 -22.98 -10.30
N ARG A 2 -5.66 -24.16 -10.08
CA ARG A 2 -6.29 -25.29 -9.39
C ARG A 2 -6.13 -25.09 -7.89
N THR A 3 -7.25 -25.00 -7.18
CA THR A 3 -7.30 -24.48 -5.81
C THR A 3 -7.89 -25.49 -4.85
N VAL A 4 -7.24 -25.72 -3.71
CA VAL A 4 -7.85 -26.39 -2.56
C VAL A 4 -8.54 -25.36 -1.67
N ALA A 5 -9.76 -25.63 -1.20
CA ALA A 5 -10.46 -24.73 -0.30
C ALA A 5 -10.35 -25.19 1.15
N LEU A 6 -9.84 -24.30 2.02
CA LEU A 6 -9.94 -24.49 3.47
C LEU A 6 -11.38 -24.18 3.90
N ILE A 7 -12.07 -25.19 4.41
CA ILE A 7 -13.46 -25.07 4.83
C ILE A 7 -13.62 -25.29 6.34
N SER A 8 -14.49 -24.49 6.94
CA SER A 8 -14.91 -24.63 8.35
C SER A 8 -16.40 -24.96 8.49
N GLY A 9 -17.15 -24.92 7.39
CA GLY A 9 -18.63 -24.94 7.42
C GLY A 9 -19.24 -23.53 7.49
N GLY A 10 -18.44 -22.52 7.85
CA GLY A 10 -18.90 -21.14 7.97
C GLY A 10 -19.19 -20.44 6.64
N LYS A 11 -19.96 -19.36 6.73
CA LYS A 11 -20.33 -18.47 5.62
C LYS A 11 -19.10 -17.93 4.86
N ASP A 12 -18.01 -17.65 5.59
CA ASP A 12 -16.84 -16.97 5.04
C ASP A 12 -16.06 -17.89 4.10
N SER A 13 -15.90 -19.16 4.51
CA SER A 13 -15.27 -20.18 3.67
C SER A 13 -16.06 -20.42 2.37
N CYS A 14 -17.40 -20.49 2.46
CA CYS A 14 -18.27 -20.68 1.30
C CYS A 14 -18.25 -19.49 0.35
N TYR A 15 -18.36 -18.26 0.87
CA TYR A 15 -18.35 -17.07 0.05
C TYR A 15 -16.97 -16.84 -0.59
N ASN A 16 -15.86 -17.11 0.11
CA ASN A 16 -14.53 -17.02 -0.49
C ASN A 16 -14.33 -18.04 -1.62
N MET A 17 -14.89 -19.25 -1.52
CA MET A 17 -14.89 -20.21 -2.63
C MET A 17 -15.64 -19.65 -3.85
N MET A 18 -16.80 -19.01 -3.63
CA MET A 18 -17.55 -18.36 -4.71
C MET A 18 -16.74 -17.26 -5.38
N GLN A 19 -16.04 -16.44 -4.60
CA GLN A 19 -15.13 -15.42 -5.14
C GLN A 19 -13.96 -16.01 -5.92
N CYS A 20 -13.39 -17.13 -5.45
CA CYS A 20 -12.34 -17.83 -6.19
C CYS A 20 -12.84 -18.31 -7.56
N VAL A 21 -14.04 -18.88 -7.62
CA VAL A 21 -14.67 -19.31 -8.88
C VAL A 21 -14.98 -18.11 -9.78
N GLY A 22 -15.50 -17.02 -9.22
CA GLY A 22 -15.79 -15.77 -9.93
C GLY A 22 -14.53 -15.10 -10.51
N ALA A 23 -13.39 -15.26 -9.85
CA ALA A 23 -12.08 -14.84 -10.34
C ALA A 23 -11.45 -15.80 -11.37
N GLY A 24 -12.15 -16.88 -11.76
CA GLY A 24 -11.69 -17.84 -12.77
C GLY A 24 -10.78 -18.95 -12.23
N HIS A 25 -10.75 -19.18 -10.90
CA HIS A 25 -10.08 -20.33 -10.32
C HIS A 25 -11.01 -21.56 -10.26
N THR A 26 -10.42 -22.74 -10.17
CA THR A 26 -11.17 -24.00 -10.10
C THR A 26 -10.93 -24.66 -8.75
N ILE A 27 -11.99 -24.85 -7.96
CA ILE A 27 -11.90 -25.62 -6.71
C ILE A 27 -11.82 -27.11 -7.05
N VAL A 28 -10.72 -27.76 -6.64
CA VAL A 28 -10.46 -29.18 -6.97
C VAL A 28 -10.56 -30.10 -5.77
N ALA A 29 -10.47 -29.56 -4.55
CA ALA A 29 -10.56 -30.31 -3.31
C ALA A 29 -10.97 -29.41 -2.15
N LEU A 30 -11.52 -30.03 -1.10
CA LEU A 30 -11.82 -29.40 0.17
C LEU A 30 -10.83 -29.91 1.22
N ALA A 31 -10.42 -29.04 2.14
CA ALA A 31 -9.52 -29.37 3.22
C ALA A 31 -10.05 -28.80 4.54
N ASN A 32 -10.02 -29.61 5.60
CA ASN A 32 -10.50 -29.24 6.92
C ASN A 32 -9.60 -29.83 8.01
N LEU A 33 -9.35 -29.05 9.07
CA LEU A 33 -8.78 -29.54 10.31
C LEU A 33 -9.90 -29.79 11.31
N GLN A 34 -9.90 -30.98 11.92
CA GLN A 34 -10.96 -31.42 12.82
C GLN A 34 -10.46 -31.60 14.26
N PRO A 35 -11.27 -31.27 15.27
CA PRO A 35 -10.95 -31.61 16.65
C PRO A 35 -11.00 -33.13 16.88
N THR A 36 -10.26 -33.63 17.88
CA THR A 36 -10.21 -35.07 18.20
C THR A 36 -10.97 -35.48 19.48
N LEU A 37 -11.09 -34.58 20.46
CA LEU A 37 -11.57 -34.93 21.81
C LEU A 37 -12.81 -34.14 22.27
N LYS A 38 -13.01 -32.91 21.79
CA LYS A 38 -14.12 -32.03 22.15
C LYS A 38 -14.60 -31.28 20.92
N ASP A 39 -15.91 -31.07 20.80
CA ASP A 39 -16.52 -30.33 19.69
C ASP A 39 -16.12 -28.84 19.68
N GLU A 40 -15.81 -28.29 20.85
CA GLU A 40 -15.35 -26.91 21.05
C GLU A 40 -13.91 -26.91 21.60
N LEU A 41 -12.98 -26.32 20.84
CA LEU A 41 -11.63 -26.02 21.27
C LEU A 41 -11.42 -24.49 21.23
N ASP A 42 -10.62 -23.98 22.17
CA ASP A 42 -10.14 -22.59 22.14
C ASP A 42 -9.01 -22.43 21.10
N SER A 43 -9.33 -22.63 19.82
CA SER A 43 -8.40 -22.39 18.70
C SER A 43 -8.57 -20.97 18.16
N TYR A 44 -7.45 -20.27 17.99
CA TYR A 44 -7.43 -18.96 17.32
C TYR A 44 -7.49 -19.09 15.79
N MET A 45 -7.19 -20.28 15.26
CA MET A 45 -7.12 -20.54 13.83
C MET A 45 -8.41 -21.11 13.25
N TYR A 46 -9.06 -22.04 13.95
CA TYR A 46 -10.06 -22.91 13.33
C TYR A 46 -11.39 -22.90 14.09
N GLN A 47 -12.48 -22.78 13.34
CA GLN A 47 -13.82 -23.09 13.83
C GLN A 47 -13.92 -24.61 14.02
N THR A 48 -14.32 -25.04 15.22
CA THR A 48 -14.49 -26.47 15.55
C THR A 48 -15.95 -26.87 15.68
N VAL A 49 -16.84 -25.90 15.95
CA VAL A 49 -18.29 -26.14 16.03
C VAL A 49 -18.88 -26.35 14.64
N GLY A 50 -19.75 -27.35 14.50
CA GLY A 50 -20.35 -27.73 13.21
C GLY A 50 -19.47 -28.65 12.36
N HIS A 51 -18.33 -29.13 12.87
CA HIS A 51 -17.44 -30.03 12.13
C HIS A 51 -18.10 -31.37 11.71
N GLN A 52 -19.22 -31.73 12.35
CA GLN A 52 -19.97 -32.96 12.07
C GLN A 52 -20.62 -32.96 10.68
N GLY A 53 -20.91 -31.77 10.12
CA GLY A 53 -21.54 -31.63 8.81
C GLY A 53 -20.57 -31.47 7.63
N ILE A 54 -19.26 -31.43 7.88
CA ILE A 54 -18.24 -31.11 6.86
C ILE A 54 -18.14 -32.20 5.78
N ASP A 55 -18.34 -33.47 6.15
CA ASP A 55 -18.31 -34.58 5.18
C ASP A 55 -19.43 -34.42 4.13
N LEU A 56 -20.56 -33.82 4.52
CA LEU A 56 -21.67 -33.54 3.61
C LEU A 56 -21.34 -32.44 2.60
N TYR A 57 -20.39 -31.54 2.87
CA TYR A 57 -19.98 -30.51 1.89
C TYR A 57 -19.27 -31.15 0.70
N ALA A 58 -18.43 -32.16 0.98
CA ALA A 58 -17.72 -32.91 -0.05
C ALA A 58 -18.71 -33.59 -1.01
N GLU A 59 -19.73 -34.25 -0.46
CA GLU A 59 -20.77 -34.88 -1.27
C GLU A 59 -21.68 -33.83 -1.96
N ALA A 60 -22.03 -32.74 -1.27
CA ALA A 60 -22.84 -31.66 -1.83
C ALA A 60 -22.18 -31.01 -3.05
N MET A 61 -20.86 -30.81 -3.03
CA MET A 61 -20.11 -30.24 -4.15
C MET A 61 -19.67 -31.31 -5.16
N GLY A 62 -19.57 -32.57 -4.73
CA GLY A 62 -18.97 -33.65 -5.50
C GLY A 62 -17.46 -33.47 -5.66
N LEU A 63 -16.77 -33.13 -4.57
CA LEU A 63 -15.32 -32.89 -4.52
C LEU A 63 -14.65 -33.80 -3.47
N PRO A 64 -13.38 -34.16 -3.64
CA PRO A 64 -12.63 -34.88 -2.62
C PRO A 64 -12.42 -34.00 -1.38
N LEU A 65 -12.48 -34.63 -0.20
CA LEU A 65 -12.26 -33.99 1.10
C LEU A 65 -11.06 -34.60 1.80
N TYR A 66 -10.17 -33.73 2.25
CA TYR A 66 -9.00 -34.06 3.05
C TYR A 66 -9.22 -33.55 4.46
N ARG A 67 -9.16 -34.46 5.44
CA ARG A 67 -9.23 -34.11 6.86
C ARG A 67 -7.99 -34.57 7.58
N GLU A 68 -7.51 -33.73 8.48
CA GLU A 68 -6.45 -34.06 9.44
C GLU A 68 -6.88 -33.61 10.84
N ALA A 69 -6.38 -34.31 11.85
CA ALA A 69 -6.66 -34.00 13.25
C ALA A 69 -5.84 -32.80 13.72
N ILE A 70 -6.47 -31.91 14.50
CA ILE A 70 -5.76 -30.90 15.27
C ILE A 70 -5.06 -31.60 16.44
N THR A 71 -3.74 -31.50 16.49
CA THR A 71 -2.87 -32.09 17.50
C THR A 71 -1.98 -31.05 18.19
N GLY A 72 -1.66 -29.95 17.49
CA GLY A 72 -0.91 -28.83 18.02
C GLY A 72 -1.77 -27.85 18.82
N ASN A 73 -1.11 -26.93 19.51
CA ASN A 73 -1.75 -25.82 20.24
C ASN A 73 -1.33 -24.47 19.64
N ALA A 74 -1.98 -23.37 20.03
CA ALA A 74 -1.56 -22.02 19.65
C ALA A 74 -0.30 -21.59 20.45
N VAL A 75 0.87 -22.11 20.10
CA VAL A 75 2.14 -21.91 20.83
C VAL A 75 2.76 -20.57 20.44
N ASN A 76 3.00 -20.36 19.15
CA ASN A 76 3.54 -19.11 18.65
C ASN A 76 2.39 -18.15 18.38
N GLN A 77 2.22 -17.16 19.26
CA GLN A 77 1.20 -16.12 19.14
C GLN A 77 1.74 -14.76 18.67
N GLY A 78 2.99 -14.74 18.19
CA GLY A 78 3.63 -13.53 17.70
C GLY A 78 2.97 -12.96 16.44
N LYS A 79 3.29 -11.70 16.13
CA LYS A 79 2.87 -11.01 14.89
C LYS A 79 3.39 -11.70 13.63
N ASN A 80 4.55 -12.35 13.71
CA ASN A 80 5.11 -13.16 12.64
C ASN A 80 5.15 -14.62 13.08
N TYR A 81 4.87 -15.54 12.16
CA TYR A 81 4.99 -16.97 12.43
C TYR A 81 6.35 -17.50 11.99
N GLN A 82 6.95 -18.34 12.83
CA GLN A 82 8.07 -19.20 12.47
C GLN A 82 7.67 -20.65 12.76
N PRO A 83 8.10 -21.62 11.94
CA PRO A 83 7.80 -23.03 12.19
C PRO A 83 8.15 -23.41 13.63
N THR A 84 7.13 -23.83 14.38
CA THR A 84 7.22 -24.08 15.81
C THR A 84 6.73 -25.49 16.09
N GLU A 85 7.52 -26.28 16.81
CA GLU A 85 7.14 -27.66 17.16
C GLU A 85 5.86 -27.66 18.02
N ASN A 86 4.97 -28.62 17.74
CA ASN A 86 3.67 -28.81 18.42
C ASN A 86 2.67 -27.64 18.27
N ASP A 87 2.85 -26.79 17.25
CA ASP A 87 1.95 -25.68 16.96
C ASP A 87 0.85 -26.09 15.94
N GLU A 88 -0.37 -25.58 16.12
CA GLU A 88 -1.54 -25.90 15.28
C GLU A 88 -1.37 -25.52 13.79
N VAL A 89 -0.42 -24.65 13.46
CA VAL A 89 -0.09 -24.28 12.08
C VAL A 89 0.68 -25.39 11.37
N GLU A 90 1.45 -26.22 12.08
CA GLU A 90 2.15 -27.35 11.48
C GLU A 90 1.17 -28.49 11.12
N ASP A 91 0.00 -28.54 11.75
CA ASP A 91 -1.08 -29.46 11.37
C ASP A 91 -1.65 -29.07 9.99
N LEU A 92 -1.83 -27.75 9.76
CA LEU A 92 -2.22 -27.23 8.45
C LEU A 92 -1.17 -27.50 7.38
N TYR A 93 0.12 -27.37 7.73
CA TYR A 93 1.21 -27.72 6.82
C TYR A 93 1.13 -29.19 6.39
N ARG A 94 0.91 -30.12 7.33
CA ARG A 94 0.77 -31.55 7.01
C ARG A 94 -0.46 -31.82 6.13
N LEU A 95 -1.60 -31.22 6.45
CA LEU A 95 -2.82 -31.34 5.65
C LEU A 95 -2.59 -30.87 4.21
N LEU A 96 -2.10 -29.65 4.01
CA LEU A 96 -1.89 -29.09 2.67
C LEU A 96 -0.77 -29.81 1.89
N SER A 97 0.26 -30.28 2.58
CA SER A 97 1.31 -31.14 1.99
C SER A 97 0.72 -32.44 1.44
N LYS A 98 -0.17 -33.08 2.20
CA LYS A 98 -0.90 -34.28 1.76
C LYS A 98 -1.76 -34.00 0.52
N VAL A 99 -2.54 -32.91 0.52
CA VAL A 99 -3.34 -32.53 -0.66
C VAL A 99 -2.44 -32.31 -1.87
N LYS A 100 -1.31 -31.61 -1.71
CA LYS A 100 -0.36 -31.32 -2.79
C LYS A 100 0.32 -32.57 -3.37
N ASN A 101 0.55 -33.58 -2.53
CA ASN A 101 1.13 -34.85 -3.00
C ASN A 101 0.11 -35.68 -3.80
N ASP A 102 -1.17 -35.59 -3.46
CA ASP A 102 -2.23 -36.37 -4.10
C ASP A 102 -2.84 -35.68 -5.33
N LEU A 103 -2.84 -34.34 -5.34
CA LEU A 103 -3.45 -33.51 -6.38
C LEU A 103 -2.52 -32.36 -6.78
N ASP A 104 -2.49 -32.08 -8.09
CA ASP A 104 -1.86 -30.87 -8.60
C ASP A 104 -2.68 -29.64 -8.19
N ILE A 105 -2.18 -28.91 -7.19
CA ILE A 105 -2.75 -27.66 -6.66
C ILE A 105 -1.71 -26.54 -6.73
N GLU A 106 -2.19 -25.35 -7.05
CA GLU A 106 -1.39 -24.13 -7.19
C GLU A 106 -1.73 -23.11 -6.10
N ALA A 107 -2.91 -23.24 -5.49
CA ALA A 107 -3.44 -22.23 -4.58
C ALA A 107 -4.33 -22.81 -3.47
N VAL A 108 -4.50 -22.02 -2.40
CA VAL A 108 -5.33 -22.33 -1.23
C VAL A 108 -6.35 -21.20 -1.04
N ALA A 109 -7.65 -21.52 -1.04
CA ALA A 109 -8.72 -20.57 -0.73
C ALA A 109 -8.97 -20.49 0.78
N VAL A 110 -9.00 -19.26 1.33
CA VAL A 110 -9.09 -18.98 2.76
C VAL A 110 -10.17 -17.93 3.06
N GLY A 111 -11.11 -18.24 3.94
CA GLY A 111 -12.21 -17.35 4.34
C GLY A 111 -11.87 -16.28 5.37
N ALA A 112 -10.63 -15.81 5.47
CA ALA A 112 -10.24 -14.81 6.48
C ALA A 112 -10.68 -13.39 6.07
N ILE A 113 -11.30 -12.63 6.99
CA ILE A 113 -11.78 -11.26 6.73
C ILE A 113 -10.88 -10.21 7.40
N LEU A 114 -10.66 -10.25 8.73
CA LEU A 114 -9.86 -9.23 9.43
C LEU A 114 -8.74 -9.78 10.32
N SER A 115 -8.75 -11.05 10.70
CA SER A 115 -7.69 -11.66 11.52
C SER A 115 -6.32 -11.75 10.81
N ASP A 116 -5.39 -10.85 11.17
CA ASP A 116 -4.01 -10.88 10.69
C ASP A 116 -3.29 -12.16 11.20
N TYR A 117 -3.69 -12.66 12.37
CA TYR A 117 -3.20 -13.90 12.96
C TYR A 117 -3.40 -15.10 12.03
N GLN A 118 -4.63 -15.27 11.54
CA GLN A 118 -5.00 -16.36 10.62
C GLN A 118 -4.29 -16.22 9.28
N ARG A 119 -4.36 -15.02 8.69
CA ARG A 119 -3.77 -14.76 7.38
C ARG A 119 -2.27 -15.06 7.35
N ILE A 120 -1.51 -14.55 8.31
CA ILE A 120 -0.04 -14.69 8.34
C ILE A 120 0.37 -16.16 8.45
N ARG A 121 -0.37 -16.97 9.21
CA ARG A 121 -0.09 -18.40 9.39
C ARG A 121 -0.40 -19.20 8.13
N VAL A 122 -1.53 -18.95 7.49
CA VAL A 122 -1.86 -19.62 6.23
C VAL A 122 -0.90 -19.20 5.11
N GLU A 123 -0.56 -17.92 5.02
CA GLU A 123 0.44 -17.42 4.06
C GLU A 123 1.82 -18.05 4.30
N ASN A 124 2.24 -18.24 5.55
CA ASN A 124 3.50 -18.94 5.88
C ASN A 124 3.51 -20.38 5.37
N VAL A 125 2.44 -21.14 5.62
CA VAL A 125 2.30 -22.52 5.13
C VAL A 125 2.28 -22.57 3.61
N CYS A 126 1.50 -21.69 2.97
CA CYS A 126 1.42 -21.59 1.51
C CYS A 126 2.80 -21.28 0.92
N HIS A 127 3.54 -20.33 1.49
CA HIS A 127 4.87 -19.97 1.05
C HIS A 127 5.85 -21.15 1.12
N ARG A 128 5.87 -21.88 2.24
CA ARG A 128 6.72 -23.08 2.42
C ARG A 128 6.38 -24.20 1.43
N LEU A 129 5.11 -24.31 1.06
CA LEU A 129 4.64 -25.29 0.09
C LEU A 129 4.66 -24.77 -1.35
N GLY A 130 5.08 -23.53 -1.62
CA GLY A 130 5.04 -22.93 -2.95
C GLY A 130 3.61 -22.82 -3.53
N LEU A 131 2.62 -22.56 -2.68
CA LEU A 131 1.21 -22.34 -3.02
C LEU A 131 0.86 -20.85 -2.89
N VAL A 132 -0.17 -20.41 -3.62
CA VAL A 132 -0.72 -19.05 -3.52
C VAL A 132 -1.91 -19.01 -2.56
N SER A 133 -1.91 -18.08 -1.60
CA SER A 133 -3.07 -17.85 -0.74
C SER A 133 -4.11 -16.96 -1.44
N LEU A 134 -5.37 -17.41 -1.53
CA LEU A 134 -6.51 -16.69 -2.10
C LEU A 134 -7.48 -16.29 -0.98
N ALA A 135 -7.37 -15.05 -0.52
CA ALA A 135 -8.14 -14.47 0.59
C ALA A 135 -8.92 -13.24 0.09
N TYR A 136 -9.95 -13.46 -0.72
CA TYR A 136 -10.72 -12.40 -1.38
C TYR A 136 -11.50 -11.51 -0.43
N LEU A 137 -11.83 -12.01 0.76
CA LEU A 137 -12.61 -11.29 1.76
C LEU A 137 -11.76 -10.37 2.65
N TRP A 138 -10.43 -10.54 2.58
CA TRP A 138 -9.50 -9.87 3.47
C TRP A 138 -9.60 -8.34 3.40
N ARG A 139 -9.74 -7.70 4.57
CA ARG A 139 -9.87 -6.24 4.78
C ARG A 139 -10.99 -5.56 3.97
N ARG A 140 -12.02 -6.31 3.57
CA ARG A 140 -13.26 -5.75 3.00
C ARG A 140 -14.16 -5.17 4.08
N ASN A 141 -15.05 -4.25 3.72
CA ASN A 141 -16.07 -3.72 4.63
C ASN A 141 -17.03 -4.83 5.05
N GLN A 142 -17.21 -5.03 6.36
CA GLN A 142 -17.96 -6.16 6.91
C GLN A 142 -19.48 -6.02 6.69
N LYS A 143 -20.02 -4.80 6.68
CA LYS A 143 -21.45 -4.56 6.43
C LYS A 143 -21.81 -4.92 5.00
N GLU A 144 -21.01 -4.42 4.05
CA GLU A 144 -21.16 -4.76 2.62
C GLU A 144 -20.98 -6.25 2.40
N LEU A 145 -19.95 -6.84 3.02
CA LEU A 145 -19.63 -8.25 2.85
C LEU A 145 -20.77 -9.17 3.32
N LEU A 146 -21.35 -8.92 4.49
CA LEU A 146 -22.50 -9.67 4.99
C LEU A 146 -23.71 -9.54 4.04
N GLN A 147 -23.98 -8.32 3.58
CA GLN A 147 -25.07 -8.07 2.62
C GLN A 147 -24.84 -8.81 1.30
N GLU A 148 -23.61 -8.81 0.77
CA GLU A 148 -23.26 -9.52 -0.46
C GLU A 148 -23.36 -11.04 -0.31
N MET A 149 -22.96 -11.60 0.84
CA MET A 149 -23.13 -13.03 1.13
C MET A 149 -24.61 -13.44 1.04
N ILE A 150 -25.49 -12.68 1.70
CA ILE A 150 -26.94 -12.93 1.68
C ILE A 150 -27.49 -12.77 0.25
N ALA A 151 -27.13 -11.68 -0.43
CA ALA A 151 -27.59 -11.40 -1.79
C ALA A 151 -27.10 -12.44 -2.81
N SER A 152 -25.95 -13.06 -2.57
CA SER A 152 -25.37 -14.10 -3.42
C SER A 152 -25.86 -15.51 -3.09
N GLY A 153 -26.85 -15.64 -2.20
CA GLY A 153 -27.47 -16.93 -1.88
C GLY A 153 -26.61 -17.82 -0.99
N VAL A 154 -25.77 -17.23 -0.13
CA VAL A 154 -25.14 -17.97 0.98
C VAL A 154 -26.18 -18.15 2.08
N GLU A 155 -26.84 -19.31 2.08
CA GLU A 155 -27.87 -19.67 3.04
C GLU A 155 -27.20 -20.33 4.26
N ALA A 156 -26.81 -19.51 5.23
CA ALA A 156 -26.16 -19.97 6.46
C ALA A 156 -26.97 -19.63 7.70
N ILE A 157 -26.82 -20.46 8.74
CA ILE A 157 -27.45 -20.28 10.05
C ILE A 157 -26.39 -20.01 11.12
N ILE A 158 -26.78 -19.30 12.18
CA ILE A 158 -25.95 -19.10 13.37
C ILE A 158 -25.90 -20.39 14.18
N ILE A 159 -24.71 -20.92 14.45
CA ILE A 159 -24.51 -22.17 15.20
C ILE A 159 -23.75 -22.00 16.51
N LYS A 160 -23.15 -20.83 16.73
CA LYS A 160 -22.52 -20.46 18.00
C LYS A 160 -22.70 -18.97 18.20
N VAL A 161 -22.90 -18.55 19.44
CA VAL A 161 -22.80 -17.14 19.86
C VAL A 161 -21.98 -17.06 21.13
N ALA A 162 -21.18 -16.00 21.25
CA ALA A 162 -20.28 -15.76 22.38
C ALA A 162 -20.05 -14.26 22.62
N ALA A 163 -21.03 -13.42 22.32
CA ALA A 163 -20.90 -11.96 22.36
C ALA A 163 -22.07 -11.26 23.04
N LEU A 164 -21.78 -10.10 23.61
CA LEU A 164 -22.78 -9.20 24.19
C LEU A 164 -23.83 -8.83 23.14
N GLY A 165 -25.10 -8.96 23.52
CA GLY A 165 -26.24 -8.68 22.62
C GLY A 165 -26.71 -9.88 21.82
N LEU A 166 -26.02 -11.03 21.89
CA LEU A 166 -26.46 -12.28 21.30
C LEU A 166 -26.86 -13.31 22.38
N ASP A 167 -28.16 -13.58 22.49
CA ASP A 167 -28.70 -14.66 23.31
C ASP A 167 -28.75 -16.00 22.54
N PRO A 168 -28.09 -17.07 23.02
CA PRO A 168 -28.15 -18.42 22.44
C PRO A 168 -29.58 -18.95 22.23
N ARG A 169 -30.50 -18.63 23.13
CA ARG A 169 -31.88 -19.17 23.13
C ARG A 169 -32.76 -18.52 22.06
N ILE A 170 -32.36 -17.33 21.60
CA ILE A 170 -33.09 -16.54 20.61
C ILE A 170 -32.44 -16.68 19.24
N HIS A 171 -31.11 -16.54 19.18
CA HIS A 171 -30.41 -16.33 17.92
C HIS A 171 -29.86 -17.60 17.28
N LEU A 172 -29.61 -18.67 18.04
CA LEU A 172 -29.08 -19.91 17.47
C LEU A 172 -30.10 -20.56 16.52
N GLY A 173 -29.64 -20.87 15.32
CA GLY A 173 -30.43 -21.43 14.24
C GLY A 173 -31.18 -20.40 13.39
N MET A 174 -31.08 -19.10 13.70
CA MET A 174 -31.55 -18.05 12.79
C MET A 174 -30.70 -18.02 11.51
N SER A 175 -31.33 -17.71 10.38
CA SER A 175 -30.60 -17.49 9.12
C SER A 175 -29.84 -16.17 9.17
N LEU A 176 -28.78 -16.05 8.36
CA LEU A 176 -28.03 -14.80 8.21
C LEU A 176 -28.95 -13.63 7.80
N ARG A 177 -29.92 -13.91 6.92
CA ARG A 177 -30.87 -12.90 6.44
C ARG A 177 -31.75 -12.37 7.57
N ASP A 178 -32.22 -13.25 8.44
CA ASP A 178 -33.15 -12.88 9.52
C ASP A 178 -32.43 -12.15 10.65
N ILE A 179 -31.19 -12.54 10.97
CA ILE A 179 -30.42 -11.95 12.07
C ILE A 179 -29.69 -10.65 11.68
N GLN A 180 -29.42 -10.41 10.39
CA GLN A 180 -28.63 -9.26 9.92
C GLN A 180 -29.08 -7.90 10.51
N PRO A 181 -30.38 -7.54 10.55
CA PRO A 181 -30.80 -6.27 11.12
C PRO A 181 -30.43 -6.13 12.60
N HIS A 182 -30.50 -7.23 13.36
CA HIS A 182 -30.09 -7.26 14.76
C HIS A 182 -28.58 -7.05 14.90
N LEU A 183 -27.76 -7.72 14.07
CA LEU A 183 -26.30 -7.57 14.10
C LEU A 183 -25.87 -6.12 13.85
N LEU A 184 -26.52 -5.42 12.92
CA LEU A 184 -26.24 -4.00 12.64
C LEU A 184 -26.52 -3.11 13.85
N VAL A 185 -27.63 -3.34 14.56
CA VAL A 185 -27.95 -2.60 15.79
C VAL A 185 -26.97 -2.94 16.91
N MET A 186 -26.56 -4.20 17.06
CA MET A 186 -25.58 -4.59 18.07
C MET A 186 -24.19 -4.03 17.78
N GLN A 187 -23.82 -3.87 16.51
CA GLN A 187 -22.59 -3.18 16.13
C GLN A 187 -22.59 -1.74 16.63
N GLU A 188 -23.66 -0.99 16.35
CA GLU A 188 -23.78 0.42 16.78
C GLU A 188 -23.81 0.56 18.30
N LYS A 189 -24.44 -0.39 19.00
CA LYS A 189 -24.65 -0.30 20.45
C LYS A 189 -23.48 -0.82 21.28
N TYR A 190 -22.82 -1.89 20.82
CA TYR A 190 -21.86 -2.66 21.60
C TYR A 190 -20.53 -2.90 20.88
N GLY A 191 -20.37 -2.42 19.65
CA GLY A 191 -19.16 -2.65 18.85
C GLY A 191 -19.05 -4.07 18.28
N LEU A 192 -20.15 -4.84 18.28
CA LEU A 192 -20.21 -6.19 17.72
C LEU A 192 -19.78 -6.19 16.25
N ASN A 193 -18.92 -7.13 15.87
CA ASN A 193 -18.55 -7.35 14.49
C ASN A 193 -19.67 -8.05 13.71
N VAL A 194 -20.24 -7.36 12.72
CA VAL A 194 -21.36 -7.90 11.93
C VAL A 194 -21.02 -9.19 11.16
N CYS A 195 -19.75 -9.45 10.86
CA CYS A 195 -19.30 -10.71 10.27
C CYS A 195 -18.86 -11.75 11.31
N GLY A 196 -18.95 -11.48 12.61
CA GLY A 196 -18.61 -12.44 13.66
C GLY A 196 -17.10 -12.64 13.86
N GLU A 197 -16.27 -11.72 13.38
CA GLU A 197 -14.81 -11.77 13.59
C GLU A 197 -14.49 -11.80 15.09
N GLY A 198 -13.41 -12.51 15.46
CA GLY A 198 -13.04 -12.69 16.87
C GLY A 198 -13.85 -13.76 17.60
N GLY A 199 -14.71 -14.50 16.90
CA GLY A 199 -15.47 -15.62 17.46
C GLY A 199 -16.78 -15.21 18.15
N GLU A 200 -17.26 -13.99 17.89
CA GLU A 200 -18.52 -13.47 18.46
C GLU A 200 -19.74 -14.33 18.10
N TYR A 201 -19.74 -14.87 16.89
CA TYR A 201 -20.66 -15.92 16.46
C TYR A 201 -20.04 -16.78 15.36
N GLU A 202 -20.47 -18.03 15.24
CA GLU A 202 -20.08 -18.91 14.15
C GLU A 202 -21.31 -19.31 13.34
N THR A 203 -21.07 -19.69 12.08
CA THR A 203 -22.14 -20.08 11.15
C THR A 203 -21.92 -21.46 10.57
N PHE A 204 -23.01 -22.05 10.09
CA PHE A 204 -22.99 -23.25 9.26
C PHE A 204 -23.81 -23.00 8.00
N THR A 205 -23.19 -23.20 6.83
CA THR A 205 -23.84 -22.97 5.52
C THR A 205 -24.64 -24.21 5.13
N LEU A 206 -25.94 -24.04 4.93
CA LEU A 206 -26.84 -25.12 4.51
C LEU A 206 -26.93 -25.21 2.98
N ASP A 207 -26.83 -24.06 2.32
CA ASP A 207 -26.77 -24.01 0.87
C ASP A 207 -25.97 -22.83 0.33
N CYS A 208 -25.36 -23.01 -0.84
CA CYS A 208 -24.83 -21.92 -1.66
C CYS A 208 -24.84 -22.31 -3.15
N PRO A 209 -24.62 -21.36 -4.07
CA PRO A 209 -24.60 -21.65 -5.51
C PRO A 209 -23.58 -22.73 -5.96
N LEU A 210 -22.52 -22.96 -5.18
CA LEU A 210 -21.53 -24.01 -5.51
C LEU A 210 -21.99 -25.43 -5.15
N PHE A 211 -23.04 -25.56 -4.34
CA PHE A 211 -23.53 -26.87 -3.90
C PHE A 211 -24.50 -27.45 -4.94
N LYS A 212 -24.34 -28.75 -5.25
CA LYS A 212 -25.23 -29.52 -6.11
C LYS A 212 -26.45 -30.06 -5.36
N LYS A 213 -26.29 -30.32 -4.06
CA LYS A 213 -27.33 -30.72 -3.12
C LYS A 213 -27.35 -29.74 -1.95
N LYS A 214 -28.52 -29.48 -1.38
CA LYS A 214 -28.64 -28.64 -0.16
C LYS A 214 -28.61 -29.53 1.08
N LEU A 215 -28.12 -28.98 2.19
CA LEU A 215 -28.16 -29.66 3.48
C LEU A 215 -29.47 -29.31 4.19
N VAL A 216 -30.09 -30.31 4.80
CA VAL A 216 -31.33 -30.18 5.57
C VAL A 216 -31.07 -30.62 6.99
N ILE A 217 -31.53 -29.82 7.96
CA ILE A 217 -31.41 -30.11 9.39
C ILE A 217 -32.53 -31.07 9.80
N ASP A 218 -32.15 -32.23 10.29
CA ASP A 218 -33.07 -33.23 10.84
C ASP A 218 -33.36 -32.96 12.32
N GLU A 219 -32.28 -32.77 13.08
CA GLU A 219 -32.33 -32.52 14.52
C GLU A 219 -31.30 -31.46 14.88
N LYS A 220 -31.64 -30.65 15.89
CA LYS A 220 -30.73 -29.67 16.49
C LYS A 220 -30.83 -29.74 18.01
N GLU A 221 -29.69 -29.72 18.67
CA GLU A 221 -29.58 -29.68 20.13
C GLU A 221 -28.84 -28.42 20.55
N LEU A 222 -29.43 -27.68 21.50
CA LEU A 222 -28.83 -26.50 22.10
C LEU A 222 -27.93 -26.91 23.27
N VAL A 223 -26.66 -26.53 23.20
CA VAL A 223 -25.71 -26.69 24.30
C VAL A 223 -25.32 -25.31 24.83
N LEU A 224 -25.60 -25.05 26.10
CA LEU A 224 -25.15 -23.84 26.79
C LEU A 224 -23.80 -24.14 27.44
N HIS A 225 -22.75 -23.44 27.00
CA HIS A 225 -21.41 -23.54 27.57
C HIS A 225 -21.28 -22.63 28.80
N SER A 226 -21.77 -21.40 28.70
CA SER A 226 -21.79 -20.41 29.78
C SER A 226 -23.12 -19.66 29.77
N ASP A 227 -23.83 -19.68 30.88
CA ASP A 227 -25.09 -18.94 31.06
C ASP A 227 -24.83 -17.59 31.77
N ASP A 228 -23.81 -16.87 31.31
CA ASP A 228 -23.48 -15.55 31.84
C ASP A 228 -24.62 -14.55 31.52
N PRO A 229 -25.07 -13.73 32.50
CA PRO A 229 -26.19 -12.80 32.29
C PRO A 229 -25.91 -11.68 31.28
N VAL A 230 -24.63 -11.45 30.94
CA VAL A 230 -24.16 -10.34 30.10
C VAL A 230 -23.72 -10.87 28.73
N ALA A 231 -22.93 -11.95 28.68
CA ALA A 231 -22.44 -12.55 27.45
C ALA A 231 -22.56 -14.08 27.49
N PRO A 232 -23.78 -14.62 27.33
CA PRO A 232 -23.99 -16.06 27.33
C PRO A 232 -23.31 -16.71 26.11
N VAL A 233 -22.72 -17.88 26.32
CA VAL A 233 -22.05 -18.68 25.29
C VAL A 233 -22.82 -19.97 25.08
N GLY A 234 -23.22 -20.22 23.83
CA GLY A 234 -23.90 -21.44 23.46
C GLY A 234 -23.72 -21.79 22.00
N TYR A 235 -23.93 -23.07 21.68
CA TYR A 235 -23.80 -23.59 20.33
C TYR A 235 -24.83 -24.67 20.01
N LEU A 236 -24.94 -25.02 18.72
CA LEU A 236 -25.82 -26.06 18.21
C LEU A 236 -25.04 -27.29 17.75
N ASN A 237 -25.49 -28.45 18.23
CA ASN A 237 -25.16 -29.74 17.62
C ASN A 237 -26.22 -30.08 16.57
N LEU A 238 -25.80 -30.39 15.35
CA LEU A 238 -26.68 -30.59 14.20
C LEU A 238 -26.58 -32.03 13.68
N LYS A 239 -27.74 -32.62 13.37
CA LYS A 239 -27.84 -33.79 12.49
C LYS A 239 -28.43 -33.36 11.16
N LEU A 240 -27.80 -33.79 10.08
CA LEU A 240 -28.02 -33.26 8.74
C LEU A 240 -28.07 -34.39 7.72
N HIS A 241 -28.85 -34.19 6.66
CA HIS A 241 -28.80 -35.00 5.44
C HIS A 241 -28.80 -34.12 4.19
N LEU A 242 -28.50 -34.73 3.04
CA LEU A 242 -28.50 -34.05 1.75
C LEU A 242 -29.81 -34.25 1.01
N ALA A 243 -30.37 -33.16 0.50
CA ALA A 243 -31.56 -33.16 -0.34
C ALA A 243 -31.25 -32.57 -1.73
N PRO A 244 -31.93 -33.04 -2.80
CA PRO A 244 -31.80 -32.46 -4.12
C PRO A 244 -32.34 -31.01 -4.13
N LYS A 245 -31.78 -30.19 -5.02
CA LYS A 245 -32.26 -28.83 -5.27
C LYS A 245 -33.36 -28.85 -6.33
N GLU A 246 -34.44 -28.12 -6.09
CA GLU A 246 -35.48 -27.88 -7.08
C GLU A 246 -34.90 -26.89 -8.11
N ASN A 247 -34.64 -27.35 -9.34
CA ASN A 247 -34.04 -26.59 -10.47
C ASN A 247 -32.51 -26.43 -10.46
N PHE A 248 -31.76 -27.49 -10.16
CA PHE A 248 -30.30 -27.48 -10.34
C PHE A 248 -29.93 -27.51 -11.84
N ASP A 249 -29.25 -26.45 -12.31
CA ASP A 249 -28.55 -26.43 -13.60
C ASP A 249 -27.19 -27.13 -13.41
N GLU A 250 -26.82 -28.08 -14.29
CA GLU A 250 -25.54 -28.79 -14.19
C GLU A 250 -24.34 -27.83 -14.29
N ALA A 251 -24.52 -26.69 -14.95
CA ALA A 251 -23.52 -25.63 -15.00
C ALA A 251 -23.63 -24.71 -13.78
N ILE A 252 -22.58 -24.67 -12.94
CA ILE A 252 -22.46 -23.71 -11.84
C ILE A 252 -22.46 -22.29 -12.44
N LYS A 253 -23.54 -21.54 -12.23
CA LYS A 253 -23.64 -20.12 -12.58
C LYS A 253 -23.66 -19.32 -11.29
N LEU A 254 -22.62 -18.52 -11.08
CA LEU A 254 -22.59 -17.58 -9.97
C LEU A 254 -23.61 -16.45 -10.20
N PRO A 255 -24.29 -15.98 -9.15
CA PRO A 255 -25.22 -14.87 -9.30
C PRO A 255 -24.44 -13.58 -9.64
N PRO A 256 -25.06 -12.62 -10.35
CA PRO A 256 -24.41 -11.36 -10.74
C PRO A 256 -24.00 -10.49 -9.54
N THR A 257 -24.48 -10.82 -8.34
CA THR A 257 -24.07 -10.19 -7.08
C THR A 257 -22.67 -10.58 -6.63
N VAL A 258 -22.12 -11.70 -7.14
CA VAL A 258 -20.72 -12.06 -6.91
C VAL A 258 -19.86 -11.20 -7.82
N LYS A 259 -19.31 -10.13 -7.25
CA LYS A 259 -18.44 -9.19 -7.95
C LYS A 259 -17.17 -9.89 -8.45
N ASN A 260 -16.84 -9.68 -9.73
CA ASN A 260 -15.54 -10.07 -10.27
C ASN A 260 -14.46 -9.06 -9.84
N PRO A 261 -13.16 -9.39 -9.98
CA PRO A 261 -12.08 -8.47 -9.60
C PRO A 261 -12.10 -7.07 -10.26
N LEU A 262 -12.66 -6.92 -11.46
CA LEU A 262 -12.75 -5.65 -12.18
C LEU A 262 -13.91 -4.77 -11.68
N ASP A 263 -14.97 -5.36 -11.14
CA ASP A 263 -16.09 -4.60 -10.56
C ASP A 263 -15.59 -3.70 -9.40
N PHE A 264 -14.63 -4.19 -8.61
CA PHE A 264 -13.94 -3.43 -7.56
C PHE A 264 -13.07 -2.28 -8.06
N ILE A 265 -12.91 -2.13 -9.37
CA ILE A 265 -12.19 -1.03 -10.01
C ILE A 265 -13.17 -0.08 -10.68
N ASN A 266 -14.24 -0.58 -11.29
CA ASN A 266 -15.26 0.25 -11.93
C ASN A 266 -15.95 1.19 -10.94
N ASP A 267 -16.05 0.79 -9.66
CA ASP A 267 -16.53 1.65 -8.56
C ASP A 267 -15.64 2.90 -8.31
N LEU A 268 -14.42 2.97 -8.87
CA LEU A 268 -13.49 4.12 -8.70
C LEU A 268 -14.01 5.45 -9.27
N SER A 269 -15.11 5.46 -10.03
CA SER A 269 -15.56 6.68 -10.70
C SER A 269 -16.14 7.72 -9.74
N ASP A 270 -16.91 7.35 -8.71
CA ASP A 270 -17.65 8.37 -7.91
C ASP A 270 -17.89 8.07 -6.41
N SER A 271 -17.68 6.84 -5.89
CA SER A 271 -18.09 6.48 -4.52
C SER A 271 -16.99 6.03 -3.55
N VAL A 272 -15.73 5.88 -3.99
CA VAL A 272 -14.63 5.25 -3.21
C VAL A 272 -14.16 6.02 -1.97
N PHE A 273 -14.78 7.15 -1.64
CA PHE A 273 -14.40 7.95 -0.48
C PHE A 273 -15.37 7.90 0.70
N SER A 274 -16.50 7.17 0.60
CA SER A 274 -17.27 6.78 1.80
C SER A 274 -16.48 5.84 2.72
N ASP A 275 -15.54 5.04 2.18
CA ASP A 275 -14.58 4.25 2.97
C ASP A 275 -13.57 5.12 3.75
N VAL A 276 -13.52 6.43 3.45
CA VAL A 276 -12.67 7.41 4.14
C VAL A 276 -13.47 8.18 5.21
N SER A 277 -14.80 8.19 5.13
CA SER A 277 -15.68 8.81 6.15
C SER A 277 -15.91 7.95 7.39
N ASP A 278 -15.51 6.66 7.40
CA ASP A 278 -15.55 5.81 8.60
C ASP A 278 -14.37 6.07 9.56
N ILE A 279 -13.91 7.32 9.65
CA ILE A 279 -13.25 7.78 10.85
C ILE A 279 -14.39 8.26 11.74
N GLU A 280 -14.61 7.58 12.87
CA GLU A 280 -15.23 8.20 14.04
C GLU A 280 -14.33 9.39 14.44
N LEU A 281 -14.47 10.50 13.71
CA LEU A 281 -14.05 11.79 14.17
C LEU A 281 -14.98 12.08 15.34
N SER A 282 -14.39 12.36 16.50
CA SER A 282 -15.17 12.88 17.62
C SER A 282 -16.02 14.07 17.14
N GLU A 283 -17.21 14.28 17.70
CA GLU A 283 -18.05 15.45 17.36
C GLU A 283 -17.24 16.76 17.43
N THR A 284 -16.27 16.82 18.35
CA THR A 284 -15.31 17.91 18.51
C THR A 284 -14.36 18.13 17.32
N GLU A 285 -13.93 17.08 16.63
CA GLU A 285 -13.06 17.18 15.45
C GLU A 285 -13.86 17.60 14.21
N LEU A 286 -15.09 17.12 14.06
CA LEU A 286 -16.03 17.56 13.02
C LEU A 286 -16.34 19.06 13.16
N GLU A 287 -16.66 19.50 14.38
CA GLU A 287 -16.89 20.92 14.67
C GLU A 287 -15.64 21.77 14.39
N SER A 288 -14.45 21.27 14.70
CA SER A 288 -13.18 21.97 14.45
C SER A 288 -12.90 22.14 12.97
N ILE A 289 -13.16 21.11 12.16
CA ILE A 289 -13.00 21.14 10.70
C ILE A 289 -14.02 22.09 10.06
N GLU A 290 -15.30 22.02 10.46
CA GLU A 290 -16.31 22.96 9.96
C GLU A 290 -15.99 24.41 10.29
N LYS A 291 -15.41 24.67 11.47
CA LYS A 291 -15.03 26.00 11.91
C LYS A 291 -13.85 26.53 11.10
N LEU A 292 -12.87 25.68 10.82
CA LEU A 292 -11.73 26.01 9.94
C LEU A 292 -12.18 26.29 8.51
N GLU A 293 -13.07 25.47 7.94
CA GLU A 293 -13.62 25.71 6.59
C GLU A 293 -14.45 27.00 6.51
N LYS A 294 -15.21 27.33 7.56
CA LYS A 294 -15.95 28.59 7.66
C LYS A 294 -15.01 29.79 7.77
N GLU A 295 -13.90 29.68 8.50
CA GLU A 295 -12.88 30.74 8.61
C GLU A 295 -12.08 30.92 7.32
N GLU A 296 -11.73 29.84 6.61
CA GLU A 296 -11.09 29.89 5.29
C GLU A 296 -12.00 30.53 4.25
N LYS A 297 -13.27 30.12 4.17
CA LYS A 297 -14.28 30.75 3.28
C LYS A 297 -14.44 32.23 3.58
N LYS A 298 -14.38 32.62 4.86
CA LYS A 298 -14.49 34.03 5.27
C LYS A 298 -13.26 34.84 4.86
N LYS A 299 -12.05 34.30 5.08
CA LYS A 299 -10.79 34.92 4.61
C LYS A 299 -10.76 35.04 3.08
N GLN A 300 -11.20 34.00 2.36
CA GLN A 300 -11.24 34.01 0.89
C GLN A 300 -12.20 35.08 0.33
N ASN A 301 -13.37 35.26 0.97
CA ASN A 301 -14.34 36.29 0.59
C ASN A 301 -13.89 37.71 0.96
N GLU A 302 -13.15 37.88 2.06
CA GLU A 302 -12.58 39.17 2.46
C GLU A 302 -11.38 39.59 1.57
N LEU A 303 -10.66 38.63 1.00
CA LEU A 303 -9.53 38.85 0.09
C LEU A 303 -9.93 39.15 -1.36
N ASN A 304 -11.17 38.89 -1.78
CA ASN A 304 -11.60 39.14 -3.16
C ASN A 304 -13.13 39.35 -3.31
N PRO A 305 -13.66 40.56 -3.06
CA PRO A 305 -15.11 40.82 -2.98
C PRO A 305 -15.88 40.76 -4.31
N LEU A 306 -15.23 40.39 -5.43
CA LEU A 306 -15.83 40.36 -6.78
C LEU A 306 -16.10 38.95 -7.34
N LEU A 307 -15.85 37.88 -6.58
CA LEU A 307 -16.19 36.51 -6.98
C LEU A 307 -17.57 36.13 -6.43
N THR A 308 -18.64 36.50 -7.14
CA THR A 308 -19.98 35.95 -6.90
C THR A 308 -20.12 34.62 -7.64
N TYR A 309 -20.26 33.52 -6.89
CA TYR A 309 -20.76 32.25 -7.40
C TYR A 309 -22.26 32.40 -7.75
N SER A 310 -22.61 32.43 -9.04
CA SER A 310 -23.98 32.22 -9.48
C SER A 310 -24.31 30.74 -9.36
N GLY A 311 -25.01 30.37 -8.28
CA GLY A 311 -25.59 29.04 -8.14
C GLY A 311 -26.76 28.90 -9.09
N ASP A 312 -26.57 28.17 -10.19
CA ASP A 312 -27.68 27.78 -11.06
C ASP A 312 -28.54 26.71 -10.37
N LYS A 313 -29.79 27.10 -10.14
CA LYS A 313 -30.88 26.18 -9.85
C LYS A 313 -31.13 25.33 -11.10
N VAL A 314 -30.86 24.04 -11.01
CA VAL A 314 -31.38 23.07 -11.98
C VAL A 314 -32.90 23.04 -11.83
N THR A 315 -33.60 23.56 -12.84
CA THR A 315 -34.98 23.18 -13.12
C THR A 315 -34.95 22.20 -14.29
N GLY A 316 -35.71 21.12 -14.15
CA GLY A 316 -35.59 19.91 -14.96
C GLY A 316 -35.79 20.14 -16.46
N VAL A 317 -34.93 19.50 -17.23
CA VAL A 317 -35.18 19.11 -18.62
C VAL A 317 -34.61 17.69 -18.75
N GLU A 318 -35.49 16.74 -19.06
CA GLU A 318 -35.11 15.40 -19.50
C GLU A 318 -34.25 15.52 -20.76
N VAL A 319 -33.06 14.90 -20.77
CA VAL A 319 -32.27 14.75 -21.99
C VAL A 319 -31.97 13.27 -22.20
N ASP A 320 -32.42 12.83 -23.37
CA ASP A 320 -32.39 11.51 -23.97
C ASP A 320 -30.95 10.94 -24.05
N TYR A 321 -30.80 9.66 -23.67
CA TYR A 321 -29.53 8.94 -23.76
C TYR A 321 -29.31 8.46 -25.20
N GLY A 322 -28.75 9.34 -26.03
CA GLY A 322 -28.20 8.97 -27.34
C GLY A 322 -26.91 8.18 -27.20
N ASN A 323 -26.84 7.05 -27.90
CA ASN A 323 -25.63 6.22 -28.05
C ASN A 323 -24.47 7.04 -28.66
N ASP A 324 -23.43 7.30 -27.87
CA ASP A 324 -22.15 7.79 -28.42
C ASP A 324 -21.17 6.62 -28.59
N GLU A 325 -20.84 6.39 -29.87
CA GLU A 325 -19.69 5.62 -30.33
C GLU A 325 -18.37 6.21 -29.80
N PRO A 326 -17.26 5.43 -29.76
CA PRO A 326 -16.02 5.88 -29.13
C PRO A 326 -15.42 7.07 -29.87
N ASP A 327 -15.45 8.23 -29.21
CA ASP A 327 -14.85 9.47 -29.71
C ASP A 327 -13.38 9.25 -30.10
N SER A 328 -13.13 9.48 -31.39
CA SER A 328 -11.81 9.64 -31.97
C SER A 328 -11.04 10.71 -31.20
N ILE A 329 -9.79 10.40 -30.85
CA ILE A 329 -8.83 11.30 -30.23
C ILE A 329 -8.74 12.59 -31.05
N ALA A 330 -9.46 13.63 -30.62
CA ALA A 330 -9.23 14.97 -31.12
C ALA A 330 -7.88 15.45 -30.58
N GLU A 331 -6.95 15.66 -31.52
CA GLU A 331 -5.65 16.29 -31.33
C GLU A 331 -5.81 17.68 -30.67
N THR A 332 -5.93 17.71 -29.35
CA THR A 332 -5.53 18.88 -28.58
C THR A 332 -4.01 18.87 -28.58
N GLY A 333 -3.40 19.88 -29.20
CA GLY A 333 -1.95 20.03 -29.41
C GLY A 333 -1.14 20.10 -28.11
N GLY A 334 -1.08 18.97 -27.41
CA GLY A 334 -0.28 18.75 -26.22
C GLY A 334 1.15 18.43 -26.61
N TYR A 335 2.09 19.02 -25.89
CA TYR A 335 3.51 18.66 -25.94
C TYR A 335 3.70 17.14 -25.91
N THR A 336 4.15 16.56 -27.02
CA THR A 336 4.69 15.21 -27.07
C THR A 336 6.15 15.26 -26.63
N TYR A 337 6.44 14.73 -25.44
CA TYR A 337 7.82 14.53 -24.97
C TYR A 337 8.66 13.62 -25.90
N GLU A 338 8.02 12.93 -26.83
CA GLU A 338 8.62 12.08 -27.86
C GLU A 338 9.63 12.82 -28.76
N GLN A 339 9.56 14.15 -28.87
CA GLN A 339 10.51 14.93 -29.69
C GLN A 339 11.84 15.25 -28.99
N ALA A 340 12.01 14.89 -27.70
CA ALA A 340 13.25 15.11 -26.95
C ALA A 340 14.34 14.04 -27.19
N HIS A 341 14.25 13.24 -28.26
CA HIS A 341 15.34 12.39 -28.75
C HIS A 341 16.44 13.19 -29.48
N ARG A 342 16.97 14.26 -28.87
CA ARG A 342 18.21 14.88 -29.36
C ARG A 342 19.39 14.28 -28.62
N LYS A 343 20.34 13.72 -29.40
CA LYS A 343 21.67 13.25 -28.97
C LYS A 343 22.39 14.36 -28.19
N HIS A 344 22.23 14.38 -26.87
CA HIS A 344 23.17 15.08 -26.00
C HIS A 344 24.07 14.03 -25.33
N GLU A 345 25.37 14.28 -25.36
CA GLU A 345 26.39 13.39 -24.81
C GLU A 345 26.08 13.11 -23.34
N SER A 346 25.84 11.83 -23.02
CA SER A 346 25.66 11.37 -21.65
C SER A 346 26.91 11.74 -20.85
N GLN A 347 26.76 12.63 -19.87
CA GLN A 347 27.87 12.94 -18.98
C GLN A 347 28.17 11.73 -18.09
N PRO A 348 29.45 11.47 -17.77
CA PRO A 348 29.81 10.35 -16.92
C PRO A 348 29.19 10.54 -15.52
N ILE A 349 28.60 9.47 -14.99
CA ILE A 349 28.08 9.42 -13.62
C ILE A 349 29.09 8.62 -12.79
N HIS A 350 29.76 9.30 -11.86
CA HIS A 350 30.75 8.66 -11.00
C HIS A 350 30.15 8.26 -9.65
N ASP A 351 30.64 7.15 -9.11
CA ASP A 351 30.40 6.75 -7.72
C ASP A 351 30.88 7.86 -6.76
N HIS A 352 29.97 8.32 -5.92
CA HIS A 352 30.23 9.31 -4.88
C HIS A 352 29.55 8.92 -3.58
N ARG A 353 29.53 7.60 -3.34
CA ARG A 353 28.75 6.99 -2.27
C ARG A 353 29.02 7.62 -0.91
N SER A 354 27.97 7.74 -0.11
CA SER A 354 28.05 8.33 1.21
C SER A 354 27.00 7.72 2.13
N ILE A 355 27.32 7.64 3.41
CA ILE A 355 26.42 7.24 4.48
C ILE A 355 26.54 8.24 5.62
N TYR A 356 25.39 8.70 6.12
CA TYR A 356 25.33 9.63 7.25
C TYR A 356 24.22 9.23 8.21
N GLY A 357 24.60 9.03 9.48
CA GLY A 357 23.74 8.55 10.55
C GLY A 357 23.26 9.63 11.49
N ASN A 358 22.12 9.32 12.12
CA ASN A 358 21.26 9.86 13.18
C ASN A 358 21.58 9.58 14.66
N LYS A 359 21.42 10.52 15.62
CA LYS A 359 21.40 10.14 17.06
C LYS A 359 20.15 9.35 17.43
N HIS A 360 19.09 9.50 16.63
CA HIS A 360 17.84 8.76 16.72
C HIS A 360 17.83 7.51 15.83
N GLY A 361 19.02 7.03 15.41
CA GLY A 361 19.18 5.77 14.68
C GLY A 361 19.00 5.84 13.17
N TRP A 362 18.62 6.96 12.55
CA TRP A 362 18.38 7.02 11.09
C TRP A 362 19.64 7.25 10.26
N TYR A 363 19.86 6.45 9.22
CA TYR A 363 20.99 6.58 8.30
C TYR A 363 20.50 6.80 6.87
N PHE A 364 21.09 7.78 6.19
CA PHE A 364 20.82 8.08 4.79
C PHE A 364 22.03 7.69 3.94
N ILE A 365 21.77 6.97 2.86
CA ILE A 365 22.76 6.39 1.97
C ILE A 365 22.46 6.87 0.56
N GLY A 366 23.44 7.47 -0.11
CA GLY A 366 23.26 8.02 -1.46
C GLY A 366 24.55 7.96 -2.28
N GLY A 367 24.42 8.13 -3.59
CA GLY A 367 25.53 8.20 -4.54
C GLY A 367 26.14 6.86 -4.92
N ILE A 368 25.45 5.74 -4.67
CA ILE A 368 25.90 4.41 -5.08
C ILE A 368 25.63 4.23 -6.58
N VAL A 369 26.69 3.85 -7.31
CA VAL A 369 26.64 3.57 -8.75
C VAL A 369 27.08 2.13 -8.97
N GLY A 370 26.27 1.33 -9.65
CA GLY A 370 26.63 0.01 -10.16
C GLY A 370 27.23 0.16 -11.54
N GLU A 371 28.53 -0.09 -11.64
CA GLU A 371 29.28 0.09 -12.88
C GLU A 371 29.17 -1.15 -13.77
N GLY A 372 29.12 -0.95 -15.08
CA GLY A 372 29.13 -2.02 -16.07
C GLY A 372 27.91 -2.04 -16.98
N VAL A 373 28.08 -2.74 -18.11
CA VAL A 373 27.03 -2.94 -19.12
C VAL A 373 26.06 -4.04 -18.71
N ASP A 374 26.51 -5.04 -17.96
CA ASP A 374 25.68 -6.14 -17.50
C ASP A 374 24.94 -5.74 -16.21
N THR A 375 23.61 -5.75 -16.21
CA THR A 375 22.82 -5.32 -15.05
C THR A 375 23.05 -6.20 -13.83
N ARG A 376 23.30 -7.50 -14.02
CA ARG A 376 23.56 -8.43 -12.91
C ARG A 376 24.85 -8.05 -12.19
N VAL A 377 25.94 -7.89 -12.94
CA VAL A 377 27.25 -7.48 -12.41
C VAL A 377 27.17 -6.09 -11.77
N ALA A 378 26.51 -5.14 -12.41
CA ALA A 378 26.31 -3.80 -11.86
C ALA A 378 25.49 -3.83 -10.54
N THR A 379 24.49 -4.72 -10.45
CA THR A 379 23.70 -4.91 -9.21
C THR A 379 24.54 -5.54 -8.11
N GLU A 380 25.32 -6.58 -8.42
CA GLU A 380 26.23 -7.22 -7.45
C GLU A 380 27.27 -6.24 -6.90
N ASP A 381 27.85 -5.41 -7.78
CA ASP A 381 28.76 -4.34 -7.42
C ASP A 381 28.08 -3.32 -6.48
N ALA A 382 26.94 -2.78 -6.88
CA ALA A 382 26.21 -1.79 -6.09
C ALA A 382 25.78 -2.33 -4.71
N MET A 383 25.36 -3.60 -4.61
CA MET A 383 25.02 -4.25 -3.34
C MET A 383 26.23 -4.44 -2.44
N LYS A 384 27.40 -4.84 -2.97
CA LYS A 384 28.65 -4.91 -2.20
C LYS A 384 29.04 -3.53 -1.64
N LYS A 385 28.88 -2.48 -2.44
CA LYS A 385 29.13 -1.10 -2.03
C LYS A 385 28.20 -0.67 -0.89
N LEU A 386 26.92 -1.02 -0.94
CA LEU A 386 25.97 -0.78 0.16
C LEU A 386 26.36 -1.52 1.44
N ILE A 387 26.66 -2.82 1.34
CA ILE A 387 27.06 -3.63 2.50
C ILE A 387 28.28 -3.01 3.19
N SER A 388 29.31 -2.64 2.41
CA SER A 388 30.51 -1.99 2.93
C SER A 388 30.21 -0.66 3.66
N LEU A 389 29.27 0.15 3.14
CA LEU A 389 28.85 1.38 3.82
C LEU A 389 28.10 1.10 5.12
N LEU A 390 27.19 0.12 5.14
CA LEU A 390 26.47 -0.27 6.34
C LEU A 390 27.44 -0.76 7.43
N GLU A 391 28.40 -1.60 7.06
CA GLU A 391 29.42 -2.12 7.97
C GLU A 391 30.28 -1.00 8.57
N SER A 392 30.60 0.04 7.80
CA SER A 392 31.36 1.20 8.28
C SER A 392 30.68 1.96 9.42
N GLU A 393 29.36 1.86 9.53
CA GLU A 393 28.52 2.46 10.59
C GLU A 393 27.96 1.42 11.59
N SER A 394 28.50 0.19 11.55
CA SER A 394 28.03 -0.95 12.36
C SER A 394 26.52 -1.20 12.19
N LEU A 395 26.04 -1.14 10.95
CA LEU A 395 24.69 -1.50 10.52
C LEU A 395 24.70 -2.84 9.78
N ARG A 396 23.53 -3.46 9.68
CA ARG A 396 23.28 -4.69 8.92
C ARG A 396 22.26 -4.43 7.82
N LEU A 397 22.16 -5.34 6.84
CA LEU A 397 21.12 -5.27 5.81
C LEU A 397 19.70 -5.21 6.40
N ASN A 398 19.48 -5.88 7.53
CA ASN A 398 18.18 -5.85 8.24
C ASN A 398 17.81 -4.45 8.75
N ASP A 399 18.77 -3.54 8.93
CA ASP A 399 18.50 -2.16 9.35
C ASP A 399 17.98 -1.30 8.18
N VAL A 400 18.15 -1.74 6.92
CA VAL A 400 17.66 -1.03 5.74
C VAL A 400 16.13 -1.04 5.71
N CYS A 401 15.54 0.15 5.57
CA CYS A 401 14.10 0.40 5.59
C CYS A 401 13.54 0.69 4.18
N SER A 402 14.29 1.36 3.32
CA SER A 402 13.89 1.64 1.94
C SER A 402 15.07 1.70 0.98
N VAL A 403 14.87 1.26 -0.26
CA VAL A 403 15.82 1.36 -1.37
C VAL A 403 15.10 1.95 -2.59
N ASN A 404 15.69 2.95 -3.25
CA ASN A 404 15.22 3.42 -4.56
C ASN A 404 16.27 3.09 -5.61
N ILE A 405 15.90 2.28 -6.59
CA ILE A 405 16.76 1.81 -7.67
C ILE A 405 16.35 2.52 -8.96
N TYR A 406 17.34 3.08 -9.66
CA TYR A 406 17.17 3.66 -10.98
C TYR A 406 18.06 2.87 -11.92
N MET A 407 17.45 2.10 -12.81
CA MET A 407 18.14 1.17 -13.71
C MET A 407 18.17 1.71 -15.14
N ARG A 408 19.13 1.25 -15.94
CA ARG A 408 19.29 1.70 -17.32
C ARG A 408 18.26 1.09 -18.28
N ASP A 409 17.92 -0.18 -18.08
CA ASP A 409 17.04 -0.93 -18.97
C ASP A 409 16.04 -1.80 -18.19
N MET A 410 14.75 -1.49 -18.26
CA MET A 410 13.69 -2.24 -17.57
C MET A 410 13.52 -3.67 -18.09
N GLU A 411 13.99 -3.98 -19.30
CA GLU A 411 13.97 -5.36 -19.82
C GLU A 411 14.91 -6.28 -19.03
N GLU A 412 15.96 -5.74 -18.40
CA GLU A 412 16.89 -6.48 -17.53
C GLU A 412 16.42 -6.56 -16.06
N TYR A 413 15.16 -6.20 -15.78
CA TYR A 413 14.60 -6.19 -14.42
C TYR A 413 14.70 -7.55 -13.74
N ALA A 414 14.53 -8.65 -14.48
CA ALA A 414 14.64 -10.00 -13.92
C ALA A 414 16.04 -10.28 -13.35
N ALA A 415 17.10 -9.90 -14.08
CA ALA A 415 18.49 -10.08 -13.66
C ALA A 415 18.80 -9.25 -12.40
N LEU A 416 18.33 -8.01 -12.35
CA LEU A 416 18.42 -7.17 -11.15
C LEU A 416 17.70 -7.81 -9.96
N ASN A 417 16.48 -8.31 -10.19
CA ASN A 417 15.64 -8.87 -9.15
C ASN A 417 16.26 -10.14 -8.54
N GLU A 418 16.89 -11.00 -9.34
CA GLU A 418 17.61 -12.19 -8.83
C GLU A 418 18.68 -11.82 -7.80
N VAL A 419 19.57 -10.87 -8.13
CA VAL A 419 20.64 -10.42 -7.22
C VAL A 419 20.06 -9.74 -5.98
N TYR A 420 18.99 -8.96 -6.15
CA TYR A 420 18.31 -8.30 -5.05
C TYR A 420 17.71 -9.32 -4.07
N VAL A 421 17.03 -10.37 -4.55
CA VAL A 421 16.49 -11.46 -3.71
C VAL A 421 17.61 -12.11 -2.91
N GLN A 422 18.74 -12.42 -3.56
CA GLN A 422 19.88 -13.06 -2.89
C GLN A 422 20.47 -12.19 -1.77
N THR A 423 20.48 -10.86 -1.98
CA THR A 423 21.03 -9.90 -1.01
C THR A 423 20.07 -9.67 0.17
N PHE A 424 18.79 -9.42 -0.11
CA PHE A 424 17.76 -9.17 0.91
C PHE A 424 16.95 -10.43 1.25
N ASN A 425 17.64 -11.57 1.37
CA ASN A 425 17.02 -12.87 1.63
C ASN A 425 16.67 -13.09 3.12
N PHE A 426 15.80 -12.24 3.67
CA PHE A 426 15.32 -12.36 5.04
C PHE A 426 13.87 -11.86 5.15
N PRO A 427 13.11 -12.28 6.18
CA PRO A 427 11.75 -11.82 6.38
C PRO A 427 11.69 -10.29 6.53
N ASN A 428 10.66 -9.67 5.99
CA ASN A 428 10.43 -8.22 6.08
C ASN A 428 11.54 -7.35 5.44
N PRO A 429 11.89 -7.58 4.15
CA PRO A 429 12.89 -6.79 3.43
C PRO A 429 12.49 -5.31 3.32
N PRO A 430 13.41 -4.38 2.98
CA PRO A 430 13.07 -2.96 2.83
C PRO A 430 12.01 -2.71 1.75
N THR A 431 11.37 -1.53 1.81
CA THR A 431 10.58 -1.03 0.69
C THR A 431 11.46 -0.79 -0.54
N ARG A 432 10.89 -0.96 -1.74
CA ARG A 432 11.62 -0.75 -3.00
C ARG A 432 10.86 0.11 -3.99
N VAL A 433 11.57 1.02 -4.64
CA VAL A 433 11.16 1.68 -5.88
C VAL A 433 12.14 1.29 -6.97
N CYS A 434 11.66 1.00 -8.17
CA CYS A 434 12.53 0.61 -9.28
C CYS A 434 11.97 1.19 -10.58
N VAL A 435 12.70 2.13 -11.19
CA VAL A 435 12.28 2.83 -12.41
C VAL A 435 13.41 2.89 -13.42
N GLN A 436 13.08 3.01 -14.72
CA GLN A 436 14.09 3.16 -15.76
C GLN A 436 14.44 4.63 -16.03
N CYS A 437 15.73 4.94 -15.96
CA CYS A 437 16.28 6.27 -16.17
C CYS A 437 17.29 6.28 -17.33
N PRO A 438 17.46 7.42 -18.03
CA PRO A 438 18.42 7.55 -19.13
C PRO A 438 19.87 7.61 -18.60
N LEU A 439 20.37 6.46 -18.17
CA LEU A 439 21.74 6.30 -17.65
C LEU A 439 22.76 6.12 -18.78
N PRO A 440 24.03 6.54 -18.58
CA PRO A 440 25.14 6.24 -19.49
C PRO A 440 25.33 4.75 -19.75
N ALA A 441 25.97 4.41 -20.87
CA ALA A 441 26.16 3.02 -21.28
C ALA A 441 27.06 2.20 -20.32
N ASP A 442 27.93 2.84 -19.56
CA ASP A 442 28.82 2.23 -18.57
C ASP A 442 28.20 2.14 -17.16
N VAL A 443 26.96 2.58 -16.99
CA VAL A 443 26.25 2.58 -15.71
C VAL A 443 24.99 1.73 -15.81
N GLY A 444 25.00 0.57 -15.17
CA GLY A 444 23.84 -0.33 -15.16
C GLY A 444 22.70 0.18 -14.28
N LEU A 445 23.04 0.75 -13.11
CA LEU A 445 22.08 1.35 -12.19
C LEU A 445 22.73 2.30 -11.20
N ILE A 446 21.91 3.15 -10.59
CA ILE A 446 22.24 3.96 -9.41
C ILE A 446 21.17 3.73 -8.35
N PHE A 447 21.52 3.81 -7.07
CA PHE A 447 20.51 3.73 -6.02
C PHE A 447 20.82 4.53 -4.76
N ASP A 448 19.76 4.77 -4.00
CA ASP A 448 19.81 5.36 -2.66
C ASP A 448 19.08 4.45 -1.66
N ALA A 449 19.43 4.56 -0.38
CA ALA A 449 18.81 3.79 0.68
C ALA A 449 18.65 4.58 1.98
N VAL A 450 17.71 4.14 2.81
CA VAL A 450 17.51 4.64 4.18
C VAL A 450 17.54 3.45 5.11
N ALA A 451 18.29 3.55 6.21
CA ALA A 451 18.38 2.55 7.26
C ALA A 451 18.02 3.15 8.63
N HIS A 452 17.64 2.30 9.58
CA HIS A 452 17.41 2.68 10.95
C HIS A 452 17.98 1.65 11.92
N LYS A 453 18.95 2.08 12.74
CA LYS A 453 19.55 1.29 13.82
C LYS A 453 18.65 1.33 15.04
N SER A 454 18.23 0.16 15.51
CA SER A 454 17.55 0.07 16.82
C SER A 454 18.53 0.43 17.93
N THR A 455 18.26 1.50 18.66
CA THR A 455 19.05 1.89 19.84
C THR A 455 18.59 1.07 21.05
N TYR A 456 19.28 -0.03 21.34
CA TYR A 456 19.21 -0.68 22.65
C TYR A 456 20.08 0.13 23.63
N ASN A 457 19.50 1.09 24.35
CA ASN A 457 20.23 1.69 25.47
C ASN A 457 20.05 0.80 26.71
N ASN A 458 21.14 0.14 27.09
CA ASN A 458 21.28 -0.64 28.31
C ASN A 458 21.78 0.24 29.48
N THR A 459 21.44 1.53 29.47
CA THR A 459 21.81 2.49 30.51
C THR A 459 20.56 3.14 31.07
N HIS A 460 20.50 3.19 32.40
CA HIS A 460 19.57 4.01 33.17
C HIS A 460 19.79 5.49 32.83
N ASP A 461 19.27 5.95 31.69
CA ASP A 461 19.18 7.37 31.36
C ASP A 461 17.75 7.86 31.53
N VAL A 462 17.66 9.07 32.08
CA VAL A 462 16.51 9.64 32.80
C VAL A 462 15.44 10.23 31.86
N ASP A 463 15.57 10.05 30.55
CA ASP A 463 14.57 10.45 29.56
C ASP A 463 14.03 9.21 28.84
N GLY A 464 12.74 8.95 29.04
CA GLY A 464 12.02 7.73 28.62
C GLY A 464 11.98 7.48 27.11
N ALA A 465 13.12 7.19 26.48
CA ALA A 465 13.25 6.81 25.08
C ALA A 465 12.66 5.41 24.87
N VAL A 466 11.37 5.37 24.54
CA VAL A 466 10.66 4.17 24.08
C VAL A 466 11.33 3.68 22.79
N THR A 467 11.63 2.39 22.72
CA THR A 467 12.16 1.74 21.52
C THR A 467 11.20 1.94 20.34
N LYS A 468 11.69 2.50 19.23
CA LYS A 468 10.89 2.67 18.01
C LYS A 468 10.65 1.31 17.35
N GLU A 469 9.46 0.73 17.54
CA GLU A 469 9.08 -0.53 16.90
C GLU A 469 9.10 -0.38 15.37
N ARG A 470 9.81 -1.28 14.68
CA ARG A 470 9.77 -1.40 13.22
C ARG A 470 8.61 -2.32 12.83
N VAL A 471 7.67 -1.80 12.06
CA VAL A 471 6.52 -2.54 11.55
C VAL A 471 6.62 -2.58 10.02
N THR A 472 6.34 -3.72 9.42
CA THR A 472 6.38 -3.91 7.96
C THR A 472 5.03 -4.39 7.46
N MET A 473 4.65 -3.93 6.27
CA MET A 473 3.44 -4.36 5.56
C MET A 473 3.85 -5.04 4.27
N HIS A 474 3.41 -6.28 4.09
CA HIS A 474 3.73 -7.10 2.94
C HIS A 474 2.54 -8.02 2.64
N VAL A 475 1.78 -7.68 1.60
CA VAL A 475 0.62 -8.48 1.16
C VAL A 475 1.11 -9.66 0.32
N GLN A 476 0.87 -10.89 0.78
CA GLN A 476 1.29 -12.11 0.06
C GLN A 476 0.12 -12.78 -0.66
N GLY A 477 -1.07 -12.78 -0.06
CA GLY A 477 -2.27 -13.35 -0.68
C GLY A 477 -2.90 -12.47 -1.76
N ILE A 478 -3.59 -13.11 -2.70
CA ILE A 478 -4.48 -12.45 -3.66
C ILE A 478 -5.79 -12.12 -2.94
N SER A 479 -6.25 -10.87 -3.06
CA SER A 479 -7.45 -10.36 -2.38
C SER A 479 -8.15 -9.27 -3.22
N HIS A 480 -9.28 -8.73 -2.76
CA HIS A 480 -9.88 -7.52 -3.35
C HIS A 480 -9.39 -6.20 -2.70
N TRP A 481 -8.62 -6.30 -1.62
CA TRP A 481 -8.19 -5.13 -0.84
C TRP A 481 -6.96 -4.43 -1.42
N ALA A 482 -5.84 -5.14 -1.55
CA ALA A 482 -4.58 -4.60 -2.04
C ALA A 482 -3.87 -5.65 -2.90
N PRO A 483 -3.08 -5.24 -3.91
CA PRO A 483 -2.39 -6.18 -4.76
C PRO A 483 -1.36 -6.95 -3.95
N ALA A 484 -1.29 -8.25 -4.20
CA ALA A 484 -0.19 -9.07 -3.72
C ALA A 484 1.12 -8.49 -4.24
N ASN A 485 2.15 -8.60 -3.42
CA ASN A 485 3.45 -8.09 -3.77
C ASN A 485 4.07 -8.90 -4.93
N ILE A 486 4.64 -8.20 -5.89
CA ILE A 486 5.26 -8.79 -7.10
C ILE A 486 6.78 -8.91 -7.00
N GLY A 487 7.38 -8.55 -5.86
CA GLY A 487 8.81 -8.68 -5.65
C GLY A 487 9.26 -8.77 -4.19
N PRO A 488 10.57 -8.98 -3.96
CA PRO A 488 11.16 -9.26 -2.65
C PRO A 488 11.38 -7.99 -1.81
N TYR A 489 10.33 -7.19 -1.64
CA TYR A 489 10.36 -5.94 -0.88
C TYR A 489 9.18 -5.87 0.07
N SER A 490 9.18 -5.01 1.08
CA SER A 490 7.94 -4.70 1.81
C SER A 490 7.15 -3.63 1.07
N GLN A 491 5.83 -3.70 1.05
CA GLN A 491 5.01 -2.64 0.46
C GLN A 491 5.06 -1.35 1.29
N ALA A 492 5.23 -1.49 2.61
CA ALA A 492 5.54 -0.37 3.48
C ALA A 492 6.36 -0.78 4.70
N VAL A 493 7.08 0.19 5.28
CA VAL A 493 7.84 0.06 6.53
C VAL A 493 7.57 1.28 7.40
N LYS A 494 7.19 1.07 8.67
CA LYS A 494 7.04 2.09 9.71
C LYS A 494 8.15 1.93 10.73
N VAL A 495 8.76 3.04 11.14
CA VAL A 495 9.70 3.10 12.26
C VAL A 495 9.37 4.33 13.11
N GLY A 496 8.91 4.12 14.35
CA GLY A 496 8.30 5.21 15.12
C GLY A 496 7.14 5.81 14.31
N GLU A 497 7.06 7.13 14.19
CA GLU A 497 5.96 7.82 13.49
C GLU A 497 6.13 7.96 11.98
N VAL A 498 7.27 7.51 11.46
CA VAL A 498 7.63 7.65 10.04
C VAL A 498 7.26 6.39 9.28
N MET A 499 6.59 6.55 8.14
CA MET A 499 6.16 5.47 7.25
C MET A 499 6.68 5.69 5.83
N GLY A 500 7.36 4.70 5.26
CA GLY A 500 7.76 4.68 3.85
C GLY A 500 7.00 3.61 3.09
N THR A 501 6.67 3.87 1.82
CA THR A 501 6.02 2.91 0.91
C THR A 501 6.92 2.56 -0.27
N CYS A 502 6.74 1.37 -0.82
CA CYS A 502 7.33 0.96 -2.10
C CYS A 502 6.65 1.67 -3.28
N GLY A 503 7.14 1.40 -4.49
CA GLY A 503 6.46 1.77 -5.72
C GLY A 503 5.11 1.06 -5.83
N GLN A 504 4.04 1.84 -6.02
CA GLN A 504 2.66 1.36 -6.20
C GLN A 504 2.25 1.60 -7.65
N ILE A 505 2.15 0.52 -8.41
CA ILE A 505 1.56 0.50 -9.75
C ILE A 505 0.11 0.00 -9.69
N ALA A 506 -0.65 0.23 -10.74
CA ALA A 506 -2.09 -0.01 -10.79
C ALA A 506 -2.47 -1.48 -11.05
N LEU A 507 -2.00 -2.40 -10.22
CA LEU A 507 -2.40 -3.81 -10.31
C LEU A 507 -3.81 -4.01 -9.77
N VAL A 508 -4.65 -4.71 -10.51
CA VAL A 508 -5.95 -5.18 -10.04
C VAL A 508 -5.72 -6.22 -8.94
N PRO A 509 -6.12 -5.98 -7.67
CA PRO A 509 -5.75 -6.87 -6.56
C PRO A 509 -6.08 -8.35 -6.76
N GLY A 510 -7.24 -8.64 -7.34
CA GLY A 510 -7.73 -10.01 -7.52
C GLY A 510 -7.14 -10.77 -8.71
N THR A 511 -6.50 -10.08 -9.66
CA THR A 511 -5.92 -10.74 -10.87
C THR A 511 -4.44 -10.46 -11.05
N LEU A 512 -3.90 -9.45 -10.35
CA LEU A 512 -2.57 -8.89 -10.53
C LEU A 512 -2.28 -8.41 -11.96
N ALA A 513 -3.31 -8.24 -12.78
CA ALA A 513 -3.19 -7.60 -14.09
C ALA A 513 -3.04 -6.09 -13.90
N LEU A 514 -2.29 -5.44 -14.78
CA LEU A 514 -2.24 -3.98 -14.80
C LEU A 514 -3.59 -3.42 -15.28
N ALA A 515 -4.10 -2.41 -14.60
CA ALA A 515 -5.37 -1.79 -14.96
C ALA A 515 -5.32 -1.12 -16.35
N GLY A 516 -6.37 -1.34 -17.14
CA GLY A 516 -6.65 -0.60 -18.36
C GLY A 516 -7.12 0.84 -18.10
N GLY A 517 -7.55 1.55 -19.14
CA GLY A 517 -8.11 2.91 -19.00
C GLY A 517 -7.05 4.04 -18.88
N GLY A 518 -5.80 3.75 -19.25
CA GLY A 518 -4.73 4.74 -19.35
C GLY A 518 -4.27 5.34 -18.01
N ALA A 519 -3.55 6.46 -18.09
CA ALA A 519 -2.92 7.09 -16.93
C ALA A 519 -3.91 7.51 -15.85
N ARG A 520 -5.14 7.89 -16.21
CA ARG A 520 -6.19 8.31 -15.26
C ARG A 520 -6.62 7.17 -14.35
N ALA A 521 -7.02 6.04 -14.93
CA ALA A 521 -7.46 4.87 -14.18
C ALA A 521 -6.30 4.26 -13.38
N GLN A 522 -5.12 4.19 -13.99
CA GLN A 522 -3.94 3.68 -13.30
C GLN A 522 -3.57 4.56 -12.08
N SER A 523 -3.54 5.88 -12.24
CA SER A 523 -3.27 6.81 -11.13
C SER A 523 -4.27 6.67 -9.99
N ALA A 524 -5.56 6.56 -10.30
CA ALA A 524 -6.61 6.41 -9.30
C ALA A 524 -6.44 5.13 -8.48
N LEU A 525 -6.17 4.01 -9.15
CA LEU A 525 -6.00 2.71 -8.52
C LEU A 525 -4.70 2.62 -7.71
N SER A 526 -3.57 3.12 -8.24
CA SER A 526 -2.29 3.14 -7.51
C SER A 526 -2.35 4.00 -6.25
N LEU A 527 -3.04 5.15 -6.29
CA LEU A 527 -3.25 6.00 -5.11
C LEU A 527 -4.15 5.33 -4.06
N ARG A 528 -5.14 4.55 -4.51
CA ARG A 528 -5.96 3.72 -3.61
C ARG A 528 -5.10 2.68 -2.89
N HIS A 529 -4.22 1.99 -3.60
CA HIS A 529 -3.29 1.03 -3.01
C HIS A 529 -2.39 1.68 -1.97
N LEU A 530 -1.77 2.82 -2.34
CA LEU A 530 -0.95 3.61 -1.42
C LEU A 530 -1.69 3.96 -0.13
N THR A 531 -2.94 4.43 -0.24
CA THR A 531 -3.77 4.78 0.92
C THR A 531 -4.10 3.57 1.79
N ARG A 532 -4.49 2.45 1.16
CA ARG A 532 -4.84 1.20 1.85
C ARG A 532 -3.65 0.61 2.59
N VAL A 533 -2.48 0.58 1.95
CA VAL A 533 -1.23 0.08 2.55
C VAL A 533 -0.81 0.95 3.74
N LEU A 534 -0.90 2.28 3.65
CA LEU A 534 -0.62 3.17 4.77
C LEU A 534 -1.57 2.92 5.95
N ARG A 535 -2.88 2.84 5.70
CA ARG A 535 -3.89 2.58 6.74
C ARG A 535 -3.70 1.21 7.40
N ALA A 536 -3.26 0.20 6.64
CA ALA A 536 -2.96 -1.10 7.21
C ALA A 536 -1.72 -1.13 8.10
N LEU A 537 -0.76 -0.24 7.82
CA LEU A 537 0.45 -0.08 8.62
C LEU A 537 0.19 0.71 9.92
N HIS A 538 -0.76 1.64 9.91
CA HIS A 538 -1.20 2.36 11.10
C HIS A 538 -2.67 2.80 10.99
N PRO A 539 -3.55 2.51 11.98
CA PRO A 539 -4.99 2.78 11.88
C PRO A 539 -5.36 4.24 11.60
N ARG A 540 -4.62 5.19 12.17
CA ARG A 540 -4.83 6.64 11.95
C ARG A 540 -4.19 7.16 10.65
N ALA A 541 -3.46 6.33 9.91
CA ALA A 541 -2.83 6.77 8.67
C ALA A 541 -3.85 6.84 7.53
N HIS A 542 -3.77 7.92 6.77
CA HIS A 542 -4.60 8.20 5.61
C HIS A 542 -3.82 9.00 4.57
N ILE A 543 -4.43 9.31 3.41
CA ILE A 543 -3.73 10.03 2.33
C ILE A 543 -3.20 11.41 2.76
N ARG A 544 -3.83 12.07 3.74
CA ARG A 544 -3.34 13.35 4.31
C ARG A 544 -2.14 13.17 5.24
N SER A 545 -1.82 11.95 5.66
CA SER A 545 -0.61 11.64 6.44
C SER A 545 0.65 11.68 5.56
N VAL A 546 0.49 11.67 4.23
CA VAL A 546 1.60 11.78 3.28
C VAL A 546 2.20 13.19 3.36
N VAL A 547 3.47 13.25 3.72
CA VAL A 547 4.25 14.51 3.78
C VAL A 547 4.97 14.77 2.47
N GLN A 548 5.47 13.71 1.83
CA GLN A 548 6.14 13.76 0.54
C GLN A 548 5.74 12.56 -0.32
N SER A 549 5.52 12.78 -1.61
CA SER A 549 5.32 11.71 -2.58
C SER A 549 6.06 12.00 -3.88
N VAL A 550 6.45 10.94 -4.58
CA VAL A 550 6.94 11.04 -5.96
C VAL A 550 6.03 10.18 -6.83
N CYS A 551 5.65 10.75 -7.96
CA CYS A 551 4.89 10.08 -9.00
C CYS A 551 5.78 9.97 -10.23
N TYR A 552 6.20 8.74 -10.56
CA TYR A 552 6.89 8.46 -11.80
C TYR A 552 5.88 8.18 -12.90
N VAL A 553 6.09 8.73 -14.10
CA VAL A 553 5.21 8.53 -15.24
C VAL A 553 5.98 8.24 -16.52
N CYS A 554 5.44 7.39 -17.40
CA CYS A 554 6.08 7.06 -18.69
C CYS A 554 5.69 7.99 -19.84
N ALA A 555 4.66 8.83 -19.66
CA ALA A 555 4.20 9.78 -20.68
C ALA A 555 3.93 11.15 -20.07
N GLY A 556 4.34 12.22 -20.75
CA GLY A 556 4.16 13.58 -20.22
C GLY A 556 2.71 14.00 -20.00
N GLY A 557 1.79 13.52 -20.84
CA GLY A 557 0.35 13.73 -20.66
C GLY A 557 -0.22 13.08 -19.39
N ALA A 558 0.46 12.06 -18.85
CA ALA A 558 0.04 11.38 -17.62
C ALA A 558 0.25 12.25 -16.36
N VAL A 559 1.16 13.23 -16.38
CA VAL A 559 1.41 14.13 -15.24
C VAL A 559 0.13 14.87 -14.84
N GLY A 560 -0.60 15.40 -15.83
CA GLY A 560 -1.84 16.14 -15.59
C GLY A 560 -2.92 15.28 -14.95
N GLU A 561 -3.09 14.04 -15.43
CA GLU A 561 -4.05 13.08 -14.87
C GLU A 561 -3.66 12.64 -13.46
N ALA A 562 -2.40 12.23 -13.25
CA ALA A 562 -1.88 11.81 -11.95
C ALA A 562 -2.09 12.91 -10.90
N ARG A 563 -1.81 14.16 -11.28
CA ARG A 563 -2.02 15.32 -10.44
C ARG A 563 -3.47 15.58 -10.10
N ARG A 564 -4.37 15.59 -11.10
CA ARG A 564 -5.82 15.73 -10.88
C ARG A 564 -6.33 14.66 -9.90
N GLN A 565 -5.85 13.43 -10.03
CA GLN A 565 -6.22 12.36 -9.11
C GLN A 565 -5.75 12.65 -7.69
N LEU A 566 -4.50 13.05 -7.49
CA LEU A 566 -4.02 13.38 -6.15
C LEU A 566 -4.77 14.58 -5.53
N GLU A 567 -4.94 15.68 -6.28
CA GLU A 567 -5.54 16.92 -5.77
C GLU A 567 -7.01 16.76 -5.37
N ARG A 568 -7.74 15.85 -6.02
CA ARG A 568 -9.09 15.44 -5.57
C ARG A 568 -9.11 14.80 -4.19
N ARG A 569 -7.97 14.31 -3.71
CA ARG A 569 -7.83 13.54 -2.45
C ARG A 569 -7.11 14.33 -1.36
N THR A 570 -6.09 15.11 -1.71
CA THR A 570 -5.31 15.92 -0.77
C THR A 570 -4.55 17.05 -1.45
N ALA A 571 -4.48 18.20 -0.79
CA ALA A 571 -3.52 19.28 -1.08
C ALA A 571 -2.37 19.33 -0.05
N GLY A 572 -2.34 18.37 0.89
CA GLY A 572 -1.45 18.37 2.05
C GLY A 572 -0.06 17.74 1.82
N ALA A 573 0.19 17.14 0.66
CA ALA A 573 1.47 16.47 0.36
C ALA A 573 2.36 17.33 -0.55
N ILE A 574 3.68 17.33 -0.32
CA ILE A 574 4.63 17.85 -1.32
C ILE A 574 4.84 16.74 -2.36
N VAL A 575 4.49 16.98 -3.62
CA VAL A 575 4.55 15.94 -4.66
C VAL A 575 5.43 16.35 -5.83
N GLN A 576 6.37 15.47 -6.17
CA GLN A 576 7.19 15.57 -7.37
C GLN A 576 6.64 14.62 -8.44
N TYR A 577 6.47 15.10 -9.67
CA TYR A 577 6.19 14.23 -10.81
C TYR A 577 7.42 14.17 -11.69
N ALA A 578 7.89 12.95 -11.98
CA ALA A 578 9.08 12.69 -12.78
C ALA A 578 8.72 11.82 -13.98
N VAL A 579 9.06 12.29 -15.18
CA VAL A 579 8.89 11.52 -16.41
C VAL A 579 10.10 10.61 -16.60
N VAL A 580 9.87 9.30 -16.69
CA VAL A 580 10.89 8.25 -16.78
C VAL A 580 10.69 7.43 -18.06
N GLN A 581 11.69 6.64 -18.47
CA GLN A 581 11.61 5.89 -19.72
C GLN A 581 10.61 4.73 -19.65
N ALA A 582 10.62 4.00 -18.53
CA ALA A 582 9.76 2.85 -18.31
C ALA A 582 9.55 2.62 -16.81
N LEU A 583 8.44 1.95 -16.51
CA LEU A 583 8.07 1.47 -15.18
C LEU A 583 7.87 -0.05 -15.23
N PRO A 584 7.94 -0.74 -14.08
CA PRO A 584 7.66 -2.16 -14.00
C PRO A 584 6.31 -2.52 -14.63
N ARG A 585 6.25 -3.68 -15.30
CA ARG A 585 5.04 -4.17 -16.00
C ARG A 585 4.49 -3.21 -17.07
N HIS A 586 5.31 -2.29 -17.59
CA HIS A 586 4.90 -1.25 -18.52
C HIS A 586 3.77 -0.36 -17.96
N ALA A 587 3.76 -0.15 -16.63
CA ALA A 587 2.85 0.79 -16.00
C ALA A 587 3.05 2.21 -16.57
N LEU A 588 1.98 3.00 -16.60
CA LEU A 588 2.04 4.40 -17.01
C LEU A 588 2.37 5.32 -15.84
N VAL A 589 2.06 4.88 -14.62
CA VAL A 589 2.17 5.66 -13.38
C VAL A 589 2.58 4.76 -12.22
N GLU A 590 3.57 5.21 -11.45
CA GLU A 590 3.98 4.60 -10.18
C GLU A 590 4.04 5.66 -9.09
N TRP A 591 3.38 5.40 -7.96
CA TRP A 591 3.41 6.26 -6.79
C TRP A 591 4.23 5.67 -5.67
N HIS A 592 5.00 6.50 -4.98
CA HIS A 592 5.45 6.16 -3.63
C HIS A 592 5.40 7.38 -2.72
N ALA A 593 5.26 7.13 -1.43
CA ALA A 593 5.08 8.14 -0.41
C ALA A 593 5.94 7.89 0.83
N TRP A 594 6.28 9.01 1.45
CA TRP A 594 6.72 9.13 2.82
C TRP A 594 5.60 9.81 3.61
N ALA A 595 5.19 9.19 4.71
CA ALA A 595 4.09 9.64 5.54
C ALA A 595 4.52 9.75 7.00
N HIS A 596 3.82 10.59 7.74
CA HIS A 596 3.98 10.78 9.18
C HIS A 596 2.59 10.69 9.83
N THR A 597 2.48 9.98 10.95
CA THR A 597 1.21 9.76 11.66
C THR A 597 0.55 11.08 12.11
N ASP A 598 1.33 12.02 12.66
CA ASP A 598 0.83 13.30 13.17
C ASP A 598 0.92 14.49 12.18
N ASN A 599 0.58 14.27 10.91
CA ASN A 599 0.58 15.32 9.88
C ASN A 599 -0.70 16.21 9.91
N ASN A 600 -1.13 16.66 11.09
CA ASN A 600 -2.47 17.23 11.30
C ASN A 600 -2.52 18.78 11.41
N ARG A 601 -1.38 19.49 11.32
CA ARG A 601 -1.33 20.96 11.28
C ARG A 601 -0.32 21.42 10.23
N PHE A 602 -0.72 22.35 9.36
CA PHE A 602 0.04 22.80 8.20
C PHE A 602 0.17 24.33 8.18
N GLU A 603 1.36 24.85 7.86
CA GLU A 603 1.51 26.05 7.01
C GLU A 603 2.97 26.41 6.67
N TYR A 604 3.10 27.16 5.56
CA TYR A 604 4.19 27.98 5.03
C TYR A 604 5.13 27.39 3.94
N GLU A 605 4.83 27.74 2.68
CA GLU A 605 5.80 27.85 1.58
C GLU A 605 6.60 29.14 1.80
N GLU A 606 7.92 29.04 1.97
CA GLU A 606 8.79 30.22 2.02
C GLU A 606 9.34 30.47 0.61
N THR A 607 8.82 31.47 -0.09
CA THR A 607 9.46 31.97 -1.31
C THR A 607 10.83 32.55 -0.92
N GLY A 608 11.88 31.89 -1.38
CA GLY A 608 13.25 32.12 -0.98
C GLY A 608 13.98 33.14 -1.85
N CYS A 609 15.27 33.28 -1.57
CA CYS A 609 16.13 34.31 -2.12
C CYS A 609 16.35 34.19 -3.64
N ASN A 610 17.02 35.18 -4.22
CA ASN A 610 17.59 35.08 -5.56
C ASN A 610 19.09 34.79 -5.44
N VAL A 611 19.58 33.83 -6.21
CA VAL A 611 21.00 33.55 -6.44
C VAL A 611 21.28 33.91 -7.89
N GLY A 612 21.93 35.04 -8.15
CA GLY A 612 22.02 35.58 -9.51
C GLY A 612 20.63 35.76 -10.15
N ASP A 613 20.41 35.15 -11.33
CA ASP A 613 19.14 35.17 -12.06
C ASP A 613 18.17 34.02 -11.67
N TYR A 614 18.53 33.23 -10.65
CA TYR A 614 17.79 32.06 -10.21
C TYR A 614 17.01 32.36 -8.92
N LYS A 615 15.69 32.21 -8.97
CA LYS A 615 14.83 32.30 -7.79
C LYS A 615 14.81 30.96 -7.06
N VAL A 616 15.13 30.96 -5.78
CA VAL A 616 15.08 29.78 -4.92
C VAL A 616 13.79 29.82 -4.12
N ALA A 617 13.06 28.72 -4.02
CA ALA A 617 11.86 28.58 -3.18
C ALA A 617 11.95 27.28 -2.38
N ILE A 618 11.40 27.28 -1.18
CA ILE A 618 11.46 26.09 -0.32
C ILE A 618 10.07 25.77 0.21
N THR A 619 9.65 24.53 0.02
CA THR A 619 8.44 23.97 0.63
C THR A 619 8.85 22.97 1.72
N ARG A 620 8.24 23.08 2.90
CA ARG A 620 8.50 22.19 4.04
C ARG A 620 7.20 21.77 4.69
N ARG A 621 7.20 20.62 5.36
CA ARG A 621 6.10 20.16 6.21
C ARG A 621 6.61 19.90 7.62
N TRP A 622 5.95 20.51 8.61
CA TRP A 622 6.24 20.34 10.03
C TRP A 622 5.27 19.33 10.64
N ASN A 623 5.74 18.52 11.58
CA ASN A 623 4.85 17.76 12.47
C ASN A 623 4.44 18.61 13.69
N TYR A 624 3.55 18.08 14.53
CA TYR A 624 3.05 18.75 15.74
C TYR A 624 4.15 19.24 16.69
N GLU A 625 5.27 18.53 16.76
CA GLU A 625 6.44 18.87 17.58
C GLU A 625 7.31 19.98 16.96
N ASN A 626 6.86 20.63 15.89
CA ASN A 626 7.63 21.59 15.10
C ASN A 626 8.95 20.99 14.59
N THR A 627 8.90 19.78 14.03
CA THR A 627 10.05 19.16 13.36
C THR A 627 9.76 18.89 11.88
N VAL A 628 10.76 19.06 11.01
CA VAL A 628 10.57 18.95 9.55
C VAL A 628 10.42 17.48 9.15
N ALA A 629 9.26 17.11 8.64
CA ALA A 629 8.97 15.78 8.11
C ALA A 629 9.27 15.65 6.60
N ALA A 630 9.20 16.76 5.85
CA ALA A 630 9.57 16.83 4.45
C ALA A 630 10.12 18.21 4.09
N PHE A 631 11.12 18.26 3.21
CA PHE A 631 11.78 19.49 2.75
C PHE A 631 12.10 19.38 1.26
N VAL A 632 11.66 20.36 0.46
CA VAL A 632 11.93 20.42 -0.98
C VAL A 632 12.34 21.83 -1.35
N CYS A 633 13.52 21.94 -1.97
CA CYS A 633 13.98 23.16 -2.61
C CYS A 633 13.52 23.16 -4.06
N TYR A 634 13.21 24.34 -4.59
CA TYR A 634 12.94 24.60 -5.99
C TYR A 634 13.84 25.74 -6.41
N VAL A 635 14.55 25.57 -7.52
CA VAL A 635 15.33 26.66 -8.13
C VAL A 635 14.73 26.92 -9.47
N ALA A 636 14.32 28.16 -9.74
CA ALA A 636 13.62 28.60 -10.93
C ALA A 636 14.37 29.71 -11.69
N THR A 637 14.56 29.52 -12.99
CA THR A 637 14.94 30.60 -13.90
C THR A 637 13.65 31.32 -14.28
N GLY A 638 13.38 32.55 -13.82
CA GLY A 638 12.21 33.35 -14.24
C GLY A 638 11.07 33.51 -13.21
N SER A 639 9.95 34.10 -13.67
CA SER A 639 8.75 34.36 -12.85
C SER A 639 8.13 33.06 -12.37
N SER A 640 8.52 32.62 -11.17
CA SER A 640 7.86 31.51 -10.47
C SER A 640 6.37 31.83 -10.36
N PRO A 641 5.46 31.04 -10.99
CA PRO A 641 4.11 31.02 -10.48
C PRO A 641 4.24 30.47 -9.07
N SER A 642 3.88 31.27 -8.08
CA SER A 642 3.67 30.87 -6.68
C SER A 642 2.47 29.93 -6.53
N THR A 643 2.08 29.27 -7.60
CA THR A 643 0.93 28.40 -7.69
C THR A 643 1.30 27.21 -8.56
N CYS A 644 0.99 26.05 -8.01
CA CYS A 644 0.61 24.81 -8.67
C CYS A 644 -0.32 25.03 -9.89
N GLN A 645 0.08 25.75 -10.93
CA GLN A 645 -0.63 25.81 -12.21
C GLN A 645 0.39 25.46 -13.29
N LEU A 646 0.08 24.39 -14.04
CA LEU A 646 0.86 24.01 -15.20
C LEU A 646 0.66 25.08 -16.27
N SER A 647 1.50 26.11 -16.27
CA SER A 647 1.78 26.83 -17.50
C SER A 647 2.85 26.01 -18.19
N PHE A 648 2.46 25.17 -19.15
CA PHE A 648 3.43 24.59 -20.08
C PHE A 648 3.88 25.72 -21.00
N PRO A 649 5.10 26.23 -20.83
CA PRO A 649 5.56 27.34 -21.63
C PRO A 649 5.69 26.89 -23.09
N SER A 650 5.64 27.82 -24.04
CA SER A 650 5.96 27.49 -25.43
C SER A 650 7.35 26.85 -25.54
N GLU A 651 7.61 26.10 -26.61
CA GLU A 651 8.90 25.42 -26.83
C GLU A 651 10.08 26.38 -26.76
N GLU A 652 9.87 27.60 -27.24
CA GLU A 652 10.81 28.70 -27.18
C GLU A 652 11.15 29.13 -25.75
N VAL A 653 10.13 29.23 -24.88
CA VAL A 653 10.32 29.57 -23.46
C VAL A 653 11.05 28.43 -22.75
N CYS A 654 10.62 27.18 -22.93
CA CYS A 654 11.32 26.00 -22.39
C CYS A 654 12.79 25.94 -22.83
N THR A 655 13.08 26.21 -24.10
CA THR A 655 14.45 26.23 -24.64
C THR A 655 15.29 27.33 -23.99
N THR A 656 14.72 28.52 -23.83
CA THR A 656 15.38 29.66 -23.15
C THR A 656 15.73 29.33 -21.70
N HIS A 657 14.80 28.70 -20.98
CA HIS A 657 15.03 28.28 -19.59
C HIS A 657 16.08 27.17 -19.48
N ARG A 658 16.07 26.20 -20.39
CA ARG A 658 17.12 25.16 -20.46
C ARG A 658 18.51 25.78 -20.67
N MET A 659 18.63 26.73 -21.59
CA MET A 659 19.89 27.46 -21.80
C MET A 659 20.36 28.18 -20.53
N ARG A 660 19.45 28.85 -19.82
CA ARG A 660 19.79 29.55 -18.57
C ARG A 660 20.22 28.57 -17.47
N ALA A 661 19.43 27.54 -17.19
CA ALA A 661 19.79 26.52 -16.21
C ALA A 661 21.17 25.91 -16.52
N SER A 662 21.49 25.72 -17.80
CA SER A 662 22.76 25.10 -18.20
C SER A 662 23.98 25.95 -17.93
N SER A 663 23.76 27.26 -17.81
CA SER A 663 24.78 28.26 -17.51
C SER A 663 25.00 28.47 -16.01
N MET A 664 24.25 27.79 -15.14
CA MET A 664 24.40 27.93 -13.69
C MET A 664 25.78 27.42 -13.26
N THR A 665 26.57 28.30 -12.64
CA THR A 665 27.95 27.99 -12.27
C THR A 665 28.00 27.12 -11.02
N GLN A 666 29.15 26.48 -10.77
CA GLN A 666 29.33 25.67 -9.57
C GLN A 666 29.12 26.52 -8.30
N GLU A 667 29.62 27.76 -8.27
CA GLU A 667 29.49 28.68 -7.14
C GLU A 667 28.02 29.04 -6.86
N GLN A 668 27.22 29.23 -7.91
CA GLN A 668 25.77 29.48 -7.76
C GLN A 668 25.06 28.26 -7.18
N ILE A 669 25.43 27.05 -7.58
CA ILE A 669 24.87 25.82 -6.99
C ILE A 669 25.27 25.72 -5.52
N GLU A 670 26.53 26.02 -5.20
CA GLU A 670 27.03 26.06 -3.82
C GLU A 670 26.20 27.02 -2.97
N GLU A 671 25.94 28.24 -3.45
CA GLU A 671 25.13 29.25 -2.73
C GLU A 671 23.66 28.79 -2.51
N VAL A 672 23.04 28.17 -3.52
CA VAL A 672 21.69 27.61 -3.35
C VAL A 672 21.68 26.47 -2.33
N LEU A 673 22.65 25.57 -2.40
CA LEU A 673 22.77 24.45 -1.47
C LEU A 673 22.98 24.98 -0.04
N GLU A 674 23.88 25.95 0.16
CA GLU A 674 24.11 26.63 1.44
C GLU A 674 22.84 27.34 1.96
N TYR A 675 22.09 28.01 1.09
CA TYR A 675 20.82 28.64 1.46
C TYR A 675 19.79 27.61 1.96
N ALA A 676 19.59 26.53 1.21
CA ALA A 676 18.62 25.51 1.55
C ALA A 676 19.02 24.74 2.82
N LEU A 677 20.31 24.47 2.97
CA LEU A 677 20.92 23.93 4.16
C LEU A 677 20.65 24.76 5.40
N ARG A 678 20.96 26.04 5.34
CA ARG A 678 20.73 27.00 6.43
C ARG A 678 19.25 27.08 6.80
N LYS A 679 18.37 27.03 5.79
CA LYS A 679 16.92 27.09 5.99
C LYS A 679 16.35 25.81 6.60
N LEU A 680 16.91 24.65 6.28
CA LEU A 680 16.53 23.39 6.91
C LEU A 680 16.68 23.46 8.44
N THR A 681 17.66 24.23 8.93
CA THR A 681 18.03 24.33 10.34
C THR A 681 17.45 25.57 11.04
N GLN A 682 16.48 26.25 10.40
CA GLN A 682 15.80 27.46 10.91
C GLN A 682 16.73 28.60 11.37
N ASP A 683 17.95 28.74 10.82
CA ASP A 683 18.94 29.72 11.31
C ASP A 683 19.26 29.58 12.83
N ARG A 684 18.98 28.43 13.46
CA ARG A 684 19.23 28.15 14.88
C ARG A 684 20.14 26.93 15.06
N ASP A 685 21.05 26.99 16.04
CA ASP A 685 21.89 25.86 16.50
C ASP A 685 21.09 24.83 17.35
N VAL A 686 19.77 24.71 17.16
CA VAL A 686 18.92 23.87 18.01
C VAL A 686 18.76 22.48 17.41
N GLU A 687 18.97 21.46 18.25
CA GLU A 687 18.90 20.03 17.93
C GLU A 687 17.58 19.65 17.23
N THR A 688 17.63 19.40 15.93
CA THR A 688 16.47 18.88 15.20
C THR A 688 16.32 17.38 15.48
N GLN A 689 15.23 17.00 16.17
CA GLN A 689 14.99 15.66 16.74
C GLN A 689 14.64 14.54 15.73
N HIS A 690 14.54 14.80 14.41
CA HIS A 690 13.87 13.84 13.49
C HIS A 690 14.54 13.62 12.13
N ALA A 691 14.13 12.53 11.47
CA ALA A 691 14.63 12.07 10.18
C ALA A 691 14.06 12.90 9.02
N VAL A 692 14.90 13.73 8.41
CA VAL A 692 14.55 14.46 7.20
C VAL A 692 14.84 13.59 5.99
N LYS A 693 13.80 12.95 5.43
CA LYS A 693 13.90 12.36 4.09
C LYS A 693 13.70 13.44 3.06
N MET A 694 14.62 13.51 2.12
CA MET A 694 14.72 14.59 1.17
C MET A 694 15.15 13.91 -0.16
N ARG A 695 14.66 14.37 -1.32
CA ARG A 695 14.95 13.80 -2.66
C ARG A 695 15.33 14.83 -3.74
N ILE A 696 16.47 14.69 -4.42
CA ILE A 696 16.88 15.44 -5.62
C ILE A 696 16.32 14.79 -6.86
N PHE A 697 15.45 15.52 -7.53
CA PHE A 697 15.10 15.26 -8.93
C PHE A 697 15.71 16.35 -9.77
N TYR A 698 16.41 15.95 -10.82
CA TYR A 698 17.22 16.81 -11.66
C TYR A 698 16.78 16.67 -13.11
N GLN A 699 16.47 17.79 -13.77
CA GLN A 699 16.17 17.77 -15.20
C GLN A 699 17.45 17.63 -16.01
N VAL A 700 17.61 16.48 -16.65
CA VAL A 700 18.82 16.12 -17.43
C VAL A 700 19.07 17.10 -18.58
N TRP A 701 18.00 17.66 -19.14
CA TRP A 701 18.06 18.45 -20.37
C TRP A 701 18.29 19.95 -20.15
N SER A 702 18.49 20.37 -18.90
CA SER A 702 18.71 21.78 -18.59
C SER A 702 20.06 22.08 -17.97
N ALA A 703 20.92 21.11 -17.59
CA ALA A 703 22.25 21.36 -16.99
C ALA A 703 22.17 22.27 -15.72
N PRO A 704 23.19 22.35 -14.82
CA PRO A 704 24.57 21.86 -14.88
C PRO A 704 24.69 20.40 -14.41
N GLY A 705 25.37 19.56 -15.20
CA GLY A 705 25.24 18.10 -15.10
C GLY A 705 25.77 17.44 -13.81
N PRO A 706 25.57 16.11 -13.64
CA PRO A 706 25.73 15.40 -12.37
C PRO A 706 27.09 15.62 -11.69
N ALA A 707 28.17 15.68 -12.47
CA ALA A 707 29.51 15.90 -11.94
C ALA A 707 29.69 17.28 -11.29
N VAL A 708 29.06 18.34 -11.83
CA VAL A 708 29.10 19.69 -11.27
C VAL A 708 28.33 19.72 -9.95
N LEU A 709 27.16 19.09 -9.91
CA LEU A 709 26.36 18.96 -8.69
C LEU A 709 27.11 18.19 -7.60
N SER A 710 27.72 17.05 -7.92
CA SER A 710 28.51 16.27 -6.96
C SER A 710 29.72 17.06 -6.43
N ARG A 711 30.38 17.87 -7.26
CA ARG A 711 31.46 18.77 -6.81
C ARG A 711 30.94 19.88 -5.89
N ALA A 712 29.84 20.53 -6.24
CA ALA A 712 29.23 21.56 -5.41
C ALA A 712 28.82 21.00 -4.03
N VAL A 713 28.16 19.83 -4.00
CA VAL A 713 27.80 19.14 -2.75
C VAL A 713 29.04 18.84 -1.91
N ARG A 714 30.13 18.36 -2.52
CA ARG A 714 31.40 18.09 -1.81
C ARG A 714 32.05 19.37 -1.29
N ALA A 715 31.99 20.46 -2.05
CA ALA A 715 32.55 21.76 -1.66
C ALA A 715 31.78 22.35 -0.47
N VAL A 716 30.43 22.38 -0.55
CA VAL A 716 29.57 22.83 0.55
C VAL A 716 29.75 21.97 1.79
N ARG A 717 29.90 20.64 1.64
CA ARG A 717 30.24 19.73 2.76
C ARG A 717 31.56 20.10 3.45
N GLY A 718 32.54 20.63 2.71
CA GLY A 718 33.80 21.08 3.29
C GLY A 718 33.71 22.38 4.08
N ARG A 719 32.66 23.19 3.84
CA ARG A 719 32.46 24.52 4.46
C ARG A 719 31.38 24.50 5.55
N SER A 720 30.38 23.65 5.39
CA SER A 720 29.25 23.51 6.30
C SER A 720 29.50 22.41 7.33
N ARG A 721 28.98 22.58 8.55
CA ARG A 721 28.87 21.50 9.56
C ARG A 721 27.82 20.44 9.17
N GLN A 722 27.14 20.59 8.05
CA GLN A 722 26.02 19.74 7.66
C GLN A 722 26.43 18.76 6.55
N ARG A 723 26.11 17.48 6.72
CA ARG A 723 26.45 16.38 5.81
C ARG A 723 25.23 15.90 5.02
N ALA A 724 25.36 15.83 3.70
CA ALA A 724 24.30 15.44 2.78
C ALA A 724 24.58 14.12 2.07
N ALA A 725 23.68 13.14 2.16
CA ALA A 725 23.71 11.95 1.32
C ALA A 725 22.88 12.21 0.05
N VAL A 726 23.58 12.42 -1.07
CA VAL A 726 22.96 12.86 -2.33
C VAL A 726 23.07 11.77 -3.38
N THR A 727 21.98 11.56 -4.12
CA THR A 727 21.95 10.77 -5.36
C THR A 727 21.37 11.66 -6.45
N ALA A 728 22.12 11.89 -7.52
CA ALA A 728 21.64 12.62 -8.69
C ALA A 728 21.00 11.63 -9.67
N VAL A 729 19.68 11.75 -9.86
CA VAL A 729 18.92 10.84 -10.72
C VAL A 729 18.55 11.56 -12.02
N PRO A 730 19.01 11.06 -13.18
CA PRO A 730 18.59 11.61 -14.45
C PRO A 730 17.15 11.18 -14.77
N VAL A 731 16.29 12.13 -15.12
CA VAL A 731 14.91 11.88 -15.60
C VAL A 731 14.64 12.61 -16.91
N LEU A 732 13.62 12.18 -17.66
CA LEU A 732 13.25 12.80 -18.93
C LEU A 732 12.65 14.20 -18.73
N ALA A 733 11.87 14.40 -17.67
CA ALA A 733 11.28 15.69 -17.32
C ALA A 733 10.74 15.73 -15.88
N LEU A 734 10.43 16.94 -15.38
CA LEU A 734 9.71 17.15 -14.12
C LEU A 734 8.44 17.97 -14.35
N HIS A 735 7.50 17.89 -13.40
CA HIS A 735 6.26 18.70 -13.37
C HIS A 735 6.50 20.19 -13.58
N ASN A 736 7.55 20.75 -12.98
CA ASN A 736 7.94 22.14 -13.17
C ASN A 736 9.18 22.22 -14.07
N ALA A 737 9.00 22.68 -15.31
CA ALA A 737 10.06 22.88 -16.31
C ALA A 737 11.14 23.88 -15.85
N PHE A 738 10.86 24.66 -14.81
CA PHE A 738 11.79 25.60 -14.25
C PHE A 738 12.47 25.07 -12.99
N THR A 739 12.24 23.84 -12.54
CA THR A 739 12.89 23.35 -11.30
C THR A 739 14.12 22.50 -11.60
N PHE A 740 15.29 22.95 -11.15
CA PHE A 740 16.57 22.26 -11.41
C PHE A 740 17.17 21.55 -10.19
N LEU A 741 16.84 22.01 -8.99
CA LEU A 741 17.42 21.50 -7.75
C LEU A 741 16.32 21.23 -6.74
N SER A 742 15.99 19.96 -6.57
CA SER A 742 15.37 19.42 -5.35
C SER A 742 16.49 18.83 -4.50
N ILE A 743 16.47 18.82 -3.17
CA ILE A 743 17.64 18.36 -2.36
C ILE A 743 17.34 16.96 -1.79
N SER A 744 18.37 16.10 -1.53
CA SER A 744 18.29 14.79 -0.87
C SER A 744 19.09 14.71 0.43
N GLY A 745 18.46 14.22 1.51
CA GLY A 745 18.98 13.91 2.86
C GLY A 745 20.14 14.74 3.41
N LEU A 746 19.89 15.53 4.46
CA LEU A 746 20.90 16.34 5.15
C LEU A 746 20.84 16.16 6.66
N ARG A 747 22.00 15.96 7.29
CA ARG A 747 22.14 15.88 8.74
C ARG A 747 23.28 16.77 9.22
N LEU A 748 22.94 17.64 10.17
CA LEU A 748 23.84 18.46 10.98
C LEU A 748 24.79 17.56 11.78
N ASP A 749 26.10 17.78 11.69
CA ASP A 749 27.07 17.27 12.67
C ASP A 749 26.89 18.00 14.01
N GLU A 750 27.25 17.30 15.08
CA GLU A 750 27.90 17.90 16.25
C GLU A 750 29.39 18.12 15.96
#